data_AF-A0A2T6NL35-F1
#
_entry.id   AF-A0A2T6NL35-F1
#
_cell.length_a   1.000
_cell.length_b   1.000
_cell.length_c   1.000
_cell.angle_alpha   90.00
_cell.angle_beta   90.00
_cell.angle_gamma   90.00
#
_symmetry.space_group_name_H-M   'P 1'
#
loop_
_entity.id
_entity.type
_entity.pdbx_description
1 polymer ?
#
loop_
_entity_poly.entity_id
_entity_poly.type
_entity_poly.pdbx_seq_one_letter_code
_entity_poly.pdbx_strand_id
1 'polypeptide(L)'
;MQRIVIIMMMITIATTITKVVMRTIMMTTIEVLKKQSLSMHKQTQGKFEMGSSVIGAMRHLSPFMKSIAMAVVITFGMFVLAPAAMAARTYDWGFIADPSLSVETKLSMAVQQVEELLATIEKRQADNQSIDAEREALSRLKEEISQLDQAVTANFAAIDQDIREKELPAVIQQRQDEMVANYRQQLDVLLSLLQSIETAGDEKTLKEQLKRTQGHLKDKKHKRSHQPFDPNDLPNRQLQPNKENKPKTTKKLFRQSGLFDTPYQQVAALGDFTYDQLAGADDPAYLAESDEIRLTQAIHDQAELLEYDPVKIFYWVRNNIHWLPSWGAVQAADLTLSSRQGNAFDIASLTIALLRASQIPARYVHGTIDVPEAKFRNWAGDFSSITAAAEYASSGGIPVTTMVSGGVIEMIRMEHIWVEAAIDYHPSRGAVNRAADSWIAMDPSYKQYEYLQGLDVIQISGIDAEQLAQDFVDSGTVNEDEGWVTGFDPTILQTAQTQAQTQLETYIQDNLIDPTVGDVIGGRSTIVKEYPILPSSLPNRIVTEGARYGSIPTSLQQQITYALNKDILGDMIDPITFPWSRLNNNKVTLSFRPATEADEQALQILLPEGEVTDISQLPTSIPSYLINIVPELKIEGQVVKTGAAMSLGEELDFVTRIKFAHKTMPSRTYKVIAGSYLSVNVIAGSVSAQRLSDLQTTLEATKQILESNDQAQIAALSREELLGDMFYAGTLGYYAQLQALSYMAGLGSKGHYQLGAGIGTIGYEPKVSYFFGVPRAIQPGGISFDIPLIVNTASGDGDVEKKKQFTTQVGVINSTLEHTTPELMFAPDDPDAEQSDGISAVKALQIASAQGQRIYQITQSNMSTALPNIHHDQDTIDEIQASLNAGNVVITHTDSISVSGWDGVGYIILDSETGIGAYKISGGANGGWWSDPLGDTAKLLLLLSGDYGFSDLFKFITSKLIGGAFGGVMDFFDILEEDSCGVGDAAGGAVLNIIVGSFLGKLGGILLASIVNPLVLLIAIFMIVQVISFITALIKSGVMKICRTR
;
A
#
# COMPACT_ATOMS: atom_id res chain seq x y z
N MET A 1 -48.85 -21.84 1.82
CA MET A 1 -49.21 -21.52 3.22
C MET A 1 -48.82 -22.62 4.21
N GLN A 2 -49.22 -23.89 4.07
CA GLN A 2 -48.82 -24.96 5.00
C GLN A 2 -47.29 -25.19 5.12
N ARG A 3 -46.51 -25.01 4.03
CA ARG A 3 -45.04 -25.07 4.09
C ARG A 3 -44.38 -23.90 4.84
N ILE A 4 -45.00 -22.71 4.82
CA ILE A 4 -44.50 -21.52 5.53
C ILE A 4 -44.75 -21.64 7.04
N VAL A 5 -45.90 -22.23 7.43
CA VAL A 5 -46.21 -22.50 8.84
C VAL A 5 -45.27 -23.55 9.44
N ILE A 6 -44.88 -24.58 8.67
CA ILE A 6 -43.92 -25.60 9.11
C ILE A 6 -42.51 -24.98 9.28
N ILE A 7 -42.08 -24.10 8.37
CA ILE A 7 -40.79 -23.40 8.46
C ILE A 7 -40.77 -22.46 9.67
N MET A 8 -41.82 -21.66 9.91
CA MET A 8 -41.89 -20.79 11.10
C MET A 8 -41.93 -21.59 12.41
N MET A 9 -42.58 -22.76 12.41
CA MET A 9 -42.63 -23.64 13.57
C MET A 9 -41.27 -24.31 13.83
N MET A 10 -40.53 -24.71 12.78
CA MET A 10 -39.15 -25.20 12.90
C MET A 10 -38.17 -24.12 13.38
N ILE A 11 -38.30 -22.88 12.90
CA ILE A 11 -37.48 -21.75 13.36
C ILE A 11 -37.76 -21.46 14.84
N THR A 12 -39.02 -21.51 15.27
CA THR A 12 -39.41 -21.28 16.67
C THR A 12 -38.90 -22.39 17.59
N ILE A 13 -38.92 -23.65 17.14
CA ILE A 13 -38.36 -24.79 17.88
C ILE A 13 -36.83 -24.66 17.96
N ALA A 14 -36.15 -24.31 16.87
CA ALA A 14 -34.71 -24.08 16.85
C ALA A 14 -34.29 -22.95 17.80
N THR A 15 -34.98 -21.81 17.79
CA THR A 15 -34.69 -20.70 18.72
C THR A 15 -34.94 -21.08 20.18
N THR A 16 -35.93 -21.92 20.45
CA THR A 16 -36.23 -22.39 21.82
C THR A 16 -35.16 -23.37 22.31
N ILE A 17 -34.68 -24.27 21.45
CA ILE A 17 -33.59 -25.20 21.77
C ILE A 17 -32.28 -24.44 22.02
N THR A 18 -31.92 -23.47 21.16
CA THR A 18 -30.72 -22.63 21.35
C THR A 18 -30.76 -21.84 22.66
N LYS A 19 -31.91 -21.27 23.03
CA LYS A 19 -32.08 -20.57 24.32
C LYS A 19 -31.93 -21.49 25.53
N VAL A 20 -32.42 -22.73 25.45
CA VAL A 20 -32.30 -23.71 26.54
C VAL A 20 -30.86 -24.22 26.68
N VAL A 21 -30.17 -24.46 25.56
CA VAL A 21 -28.76 -24.87 25.55
C VAL A 21 -27.86 -23.75 26.10
N MET A 22 -28.02 -22.50 25.65
CA MET A 22 -27.28 -21.36 26.20
C MET A 22 -27.53 -21.16 27.69
N ARG A 23 -28.78 -21.30 28.17
CA ARG A 23 -29.09 -21.15 29.60
C ARG A 23 -28.46 -22.26 30.45
N THR A 24 -28.34 -23.46 29.89
CA THR A 24 -27.72 -24.61 30.56
C THR A 24 -26.20 -24.46 30.61
N ILE A 25 -25.56 -24.03 29.52
CA ILE A 25 -24.13 -23.71 29.46
C ILE A 25 -23.80 -22.56 30.43
N MET A 26 -24.61 -21.50 30.45
CA MET A 26 -24.42 -20.35 31.35
C MET A 26 -24.53 -20.74 32.83
N MET A 27 -25.52 -21.57 33.22
CA MET A 27 -25.63 -22.04 34.60
C MET A 27 -24.47 -22.95 35.02
N THR A 28 -24.02 -23.84 34.11
CA THR A 28 -22.89 -24.75 34.37
C THR A 28 -21.58 -23.95 34.54
N THR A 29 -21.39 -22.92 33.72
CA THR A 29 -20.22 -22.02 33.79
C THR A 29 -20.21 -21.18 35.07
N ILE A 30 -21.38 -20.68 35.50
CA ILE A 30 -21.51 -19.94 36.77
C ILE A 30 -21.24 -20.83 38.00
N GLU A 31 -21.64 -22.10 37.99
CA GLU A 31 -21.31 -23.04 39.08
C GLU A 31 -19.81 -23.38 39.14
N VAL A 32 -19.15 -23.52 37.99
CA VAL A 32 -17.69 -23.75 37.91
C VAL A 32 -16.92 -22.52 38.40
N LEU A 33 -17.32 -21.32 37.99
CA LEU A 33 -16.72 -20.06 38.44
C LEU A 33 -16.93 -19.80 39.95
N LYS A 34 -18.09 -20.15 40.51
CA LYS A 34 -18.33 -20.09 41.96
C LYS A 34 -17.45 -21.07 42.74
N LYS A 35 -17.21 -22.28 42.23
CA LYS A 35 -16.31 -23.26 42.86
C LYS A 35 -14.84 -22.82 42.81
N GLN A 36 -14.39 -22.17 41.73
CA GLN A 36 -13.04 -21.61 41.63
C GLN A 36 -12.84 -20.36 42.52
N SER A 37 -13.84 -19.47 42.58
CA SER A 37 -13.86 -18.30 43.46
C SER A 37 -13.74 -18.67 44.95
N LEU A 38 -14.44 -19.72 45.40
CA LEU A 38 -14.37 -20.22 46.77
C LEU A 38 -13.04 -20.92 47.12
N SER A 39 -12.30 -21.40 46.10
CA SER A 39 -10.96 -21.98 46.26
C SER A 39 -9.89 -20.90 46.43
N MET A 40 -9.98 -19.80 45.69
CA MET A 40 -9.01 -18.70 45.79
C MET A 40 -9.15 -17.88 47.08
N HIS A 41 -10.37 -17.78 47.64
CA HIS A 41 -10.61 -16.98 48.85
C HIS A 41 -10.05 -17.57 50.15
N LYS A 42 -9.47 -18.78 50.12
CA LYS A 42 -8.84 -19.42 51.29
C LYS A 42 -7.31 -19.32 51.34
N GLN A 43 -6.65 -18.70 50.36
CA GLN A 43 -5.18 -18.69 50.28
C GLN A 43 -4.49 -17.33 50.44
N THR A 44 -5.22 -16.24 50.67
CA THR A 44 -4.64 -14.90 50.87
C THR A 44 -5.27 -14.17 52.07
N GLN A 45 -4.89 -14.60 53.28
CA GLN A 45 -4.90 -13.72 54.46
C GLN A 45 -3.48 -13.59 55.01
N GLY A 46 -2.71 -12.68 54.41
CA GLY A 46 -1.44 -12.20 54.92
C GLY A 46 -1.31 -10.72 54.57
N LYS A 47 -1.34 -9.85 55.59
CA LYS A 47 -1.24 -8.40 55.49
C LYS A 47 -0.01 -7.97 54.68
N PHE A 48 -0.20 -7.10 53.69
CA PHE A 48 0.83 -6.13 53.27
C PHE A 48 0.16 -4.79 52.94
N GLU A 49 0.76 -3.73 53.49
CA GLU A 49 0.27 -2.35 53.52
C GLU A 49 0.49 -1.61 52.18
N MET A 50 -0.44 -0.71 51.86
CA MET A 50 -0.35 0.27 50.75
C MET A 50 0.82 1.23 50.94
N GLY A 51 1.61 1.48 49.88
CA GLY A 51 2.64 2.51 49.92
C GLY A 51 3.60 2.63 48.74
N SER A 52 3.20 2.35 47.50
CA SER A 52 3.87 2.91 46.31
C SER A 52 2.93 2.83 45.10
N SER A 53 2.75 3.95 44.39
CA SER A 53 2.06 3.96 43.10
C SER A 53 2.94 3.24 42.08
N VAL A 54 2.35 2.31 41.30
CA VAL A 54 3.02 1.52 40.26
C VAL A 54 3.61 2.41 39.13
N ILE A 55 3.14 3.67 39.00
CA ILE A 55 3.78 4.72 38.18
C ILE A 55 5.26 4.95 38.58
N GLY A 56 5.59 4.71 39.85
CA GLY A 56 6.97 4.69 40.33
C GLY A 56 7.77 3.50 39.81
N ALA A 57 7.17 2.32 39.71
CA ALA A 57 7.84 1.10 39.25
C ALA A 57 8.15 1.12 37.73
N MET A 58 7.24 1.64 36.90
CA MET A 58 7.47 1.75 35.44
C MET A 58 8.50 2.83 35.05
N ARG A 59 8.70 3.85 35.89
CA ARG A 59 9.80 4.82 35.73
C ARG A 59 11.19 4.21 35.93
N HIS A 60 11.27 3.02 36.56
CA HIS A 60 12.51 2.33 36.87
C HIS A 60 12.80 1.12 35.96
N LEU A 61 11.96 0.86 34.95
CA LEU A 61 12.27 -0.11 33.89
C LEU A 61 13.43 0.39 33.03
N SER A 62 14.34 -0.53 32.67
CA SER A 62 15.47 -0.22 31.80
C SER A 62 14.95 0.36 30.46
N PRO A 63 15.70 1.24 29.76
CA PRO A 63 15.37 1.66 28.39
C PRO A 63 15.16 0.48 27.43
N PHE A 64 15.71 -0.67 27.82
CA PHE A 64 15.68 -1.94 27.12
C PHE A 64 14.39 -2.74 27.35
N MET A 65 13.84 -2.77 28.57
CA MET A 65 12.46 -3.23 28.86
C MET A 65 11.42 -2.53 27.98
N LYS A 66 11.57 -1.21 27.81
CA LYS A 66 10.67 -0.40 26.96
C LYS A 66 10.83 -0.73 25.48
N SER A 67 12.00 -1.23 25.08
CA SER A 67 12.26 -1.66 23.71
C SER A 67 11.97 -3.13 23.46
N ILE A 68 12.01 -4.01 24.44
CA ILE A 68 11.75 -5.43 24.18
C ILE A 68 10.28 -5.77 24.42
N ALA A 69 9.61 -5.13 25.38
CA ALA A 69 8.15 -5.05 25.37
C ALA A 69 7.65 -4.53 24.00
N MET A 70 8.44 -3.67 23.33
CA MET A 70 8.20 -3.19 21.96
C MET A 70 8.12 -4.39 21.00
N ALA A 71 9.15 -5.21 20.91
CA ALA A 71 9.14 -6.42 20.07
C ALA A 71 8.01 -7.42 20.43
N VAL A 72 7.74 -7.62 21.73
CA VAL A 72 6.66 -8.48 22.25
C VAL A 72 5.30 -8.05 21.72
N VAL A 73 4.94 -6.79 21.91
CA VAL A 73 3.58 -6.32 21.68
C VAL A 73 3.36 -5.94 20.20
N ILE A 74 4.43 -5.53 19.49
CA ILE A 74 4.48 -5.40 18.03
C ILE A 74 4.07 -6.73 17.37
N THR A 75 4.64 -7.84 17.85
CA THR A 75 4.45 -9.17 17.25
C THR A 75 3.08 -9.76 17.58
N PHE A 76 2.63 -9.59 18.82
CA PHE A 76 1.47 -10.35 19.31
C PHE A 76 0.18 -9.57 19.42
N GLY A 77 0.24 -8.24 19.47
CA GLY A 77 -0.93 -7.39 19.29
C GLY A 77 -1.67 -7.58 17.97
N MET A 78 -1.01 -8.26 17.04
CA MET A 78 -1.51 -8.58 15.72
C MET A 78 -2.32 -9.88 15.64
N PHE A 79 -2.34 -10.72 16.67
CA PHE A 79 -3.10 -11.97 16.62
C PHE A 79 -4.61 -11.77 16.87
N VAL A 80 -5.04 -10.55 17.21
CA VAL A 80 -6.42 -10.21 17.64
C VAL A 80 -7.42 -10.13 16.48
N LEU A 81 -7.02 -10.70 15.36
CA LEU A 81 -7.11 -9.97 14.12
C LEU A 81 -6.99 -11.01 12.97
N ALA A 82 -7.46 -12.22 13.24
CA ALA A 82 -7.85 -13.24 12.27
C ALA A 82 -8.65 -14.34 12.99
N PRO A 83 -9.97 -14.49 12.79
CA PRO A 83 -10.60 -15.77 13.08
C PRO A 83 -10.38 -16.81 11.96
N ALA A 84 -9.68 -17.89 12.35
CA ALA A 84 -9.55 -19.21 11.71
C ALA A 84 -8.77 -19.26 10.36
N ALA A 85 -7.85 -20.19 10.11
CA ALA A 85 -7.62 -21.49 10.72
C ALA A 85 -6.13 -21.82 10.84
N MET A 86 -5.66 -22.11 12.05
CA MET A 86 -4.46 -22.93 12.21
C MET A 86 -4.84 -24.18 13.00
N ALA A 87 -5.26 -25.21 12.26
CA ALA A 87 -5.03 -26.55 12.72
C ALA A 87 -3.52 -26.78 12.65
N ALA A 88 -2.88 -26.90 13.82
CA ALA A 88 -1.48 -27.23 13.92
C ALA A 88 -1.21 -28.54 13.14
N ARG A 89 -0.64 -28.41 11.93
CA ARG A 89 0.15 -29.47 11.32
C ARG A 89 1.60 -29.12 11.58
N THR A 90 2.17 -29.79 12.58
CA THR A 90 3.61 -29.96 12.68
C THR A 90 4.07 -30.66 11.40
N TYR A 91 4.60 -29.89 10.45
CA TYR A 91 5.38 -30.48 9.37
C TYR A 91 6.76 -30.81 9.94
N ASP A 92 7.05 -32.10 9.92
CA ASP A 92 8.34 -32.67 10.25
C ASP A 92 9.37 -32.14 9.24
N TRP A 93 10.53 -31.68 9.72
CA TRP A 93 11.62 -31.17 8.90
C TRP A 93 12.29 -32.34 8.15
N GLY A 94 11.61 -32.82 7.12
CA GLY A 94 12.19 -33.57 6.02
C GLY A 94 11.99 -32.75 4.77
N PHE A 95 13.07 -32.50 4.02
CA PHE A 95 13.03 -31.87 2.70
C PHE A 95 12.07 -32.69 1.82
N ILE A 96 10.80 -32.27 1.74
CA ILE A 96 9.87 -32.82 0.75
C ILE A 96 10.28 -32.12 -0.53
N ALA A 97 10.93 -32.86 -1.43
CA ALA A 97 11.13 -32.38 -2.79
C ALA A 97 9.77 -31.98 -3.35
N ASP A 98 9.54 -30.67 -3.57
CA ASP A 98 8.31 -30.18 -4.18
C ASP A 98 8.20 -30.84 -5.57
N PRO A 99 7.22 -31.75 -5.78
CA PRO A 99 7.07 -32.45 -7.04
C PRO A 99 6.75 -31.48 -8.19
N SER A 100 6.27 -30.28 -7.90
CA SER A 100 5.86 -29.27 -8.88
C SER A 100 7.02 -28.50 -9.51
N LEU A 101 8.21 -28.48 -8.89
CA LEU A 101 9.36 -27.75 -9.41
C LEU A 101 9.93 -28.41 -10.68
N SER A 102 10.12 -27.59 -11.71
CA SER A 102 10.78 -27.98 -12.97
C SER A 102 12.22 -28.48 -12.72
N VAL A 103 12.73 -29.29 -13.65
CA VAL A 103 14.10 -29.79 -13.60
C VAL A 103 15.10 -28.64 -13.65
N GLU A 104 14.79 -27.59 -14.42
CA GLU A 104 15.60 -26.39 -14.56
C GLU A 104 15.72 -25.64 -13.24
N THR A 105 14.61 -25.49 -12.51
CA THR A 105 14.61 -24.84 -11.19
C THR A 105 15.36 -25.67 -10.17
N LYS A 106 15.19 -27.00 -10.17
CA LYS A 106 15.98 -27.91 -9.32
C LYS A 106 17.48 -27.77 -9.58
N LEU A 107 17.90 -27.73 -10.85
CA LEU A 107 19.31 -27.53 -11.19
C LEU A 107 19.82 -26.15 -10.76
N SER A 108 19.02 -25.10 -10.98
CA SER A 108 19.35 -23.74 -10.54
C SER A 108 19.54 -23.67 -9.02
N MET A 109 18.66 -24.30 -8.25
CA MET A 109 18.76 -24.38 -6.79
C MET A 109 19.99 -25.18 -6.34
N ALA A 110 20.29 -26.31 -6.98
CA ALA A 110 21.49 -27.09 -6.66
C ALA A 110 22.78 -26.28 -6.89
N VAL A 111 22.84 -25.46 -7.96
CA VAL A 111 23.97 -24.55 -8.21
C VAL A 111 24.05 -23.45 -7.14
N GLN A 112 22.91 -22.87 -6.71
CA GLN A 112 22.88 -21.90 -5.61
C GLN A 112 23.37 -22.53 -4.29
N GLN A 113 22.98 -23.77 -3.99
CA GLN A 113 23.45 -24.49 -2.80
C GLN A 113 24.96 -24.75 -2.82
N VAL A 114 25.55 -24.97 -4.00
CA VAL A 114 27.02 -25.04 -4.14
C VAL A 114 27.64 -23.70 -3.73
N GLU A 115 27.09 -22.58 -4.18
CA GLU A 115 27.58 -21.24 -3.83
C GLU A 115 27.48 -20.96 -2.31
N GLU A 116 26.35 -21.30 -1.69
CA GLU A 116 26.12 -21.16 -0.24
C GLU A 116 27.08 -22.02 0.59
N LEU A 117 27.32 -23.26 0.16
CA LEU A 117 28.30 -24.14 0.81
C LEU A 117 29.72 -23.62 0.66
N LEU A 118 30.09 -23.04 -0.49
CA LEU A 118 31.40 -22.42 -0.68
C LEU A 118 31.60 -21.22 0.25
N ALA A 119 30.57 -20.38 0.43
CA ALA A 119 30.60 -19.28 1.40
C ALA A 119 30.73 -19.80 2.85
N THR A 120 30.01 -20.88 3.18
CA THR A 120 30.12 -21.55 4.48
C THR A 120 31.53 -22.10 4.72
N ILE A 121 32.13 -22.74 3.71
CA ILE A 121 33.50 -23.24 3.78
C ILE A 121 34.49 -22.09 4.02
N GLU A 122 34.34 -20.96 3.32
CA GLU A 122 35.21 -19.79 3.51
C GLU A 122 35.15 -19.28 4.95
N LYS A 123 33.94 -19.15 5.52
CA LYS A 123 33.72 -18.73 6.91
C LYS A 123 34.35 -19.72 7.90
N ARG A 124 34.09 -21.02 7.73
CA ARG A 124 34.65 -22.07 8.60
C ARG A 124 36.17 -22.13 8.53
N GLN A 125 36.76 -21.92 7.35
CA GLN A 125 38.21 -21.82 7.20
C GLN A 125 38.77 -20.59 7.92
N ALA A 126 38.09 -19.45 7.88
CA ALA A 126 38.48 -18.26 8.63
C ALA A 126 38.47 -18.50 10.15
N ASP A 127 37.53 -19.32 10.63
CA ASP A 127 37.35 -19.69 12.04
C ASP A 127 38.19 -20.92 12.47
N ASN A 128 39.07 -21.45 11.61
CA ASN A 128 39.85 -22.68 11.83
C ASN A 128 38.99 -23.92 12.19
N GLN A 129 37.79 -24.04 11.61
CA GLN A 129 36.90 -25.19 11.78
C GLN A 129 37.10 -26.25 10.68
N SER A 130 36.70 -27.50 10.95
CA SER A 130 36.67 -28.55 9.92
C SER A 130 35.60 -28.25 8.86
N ILE A 131 35.89 -28.66 7.63
CA ILE A 131 35.02 -28.51 6.44
C ILE A 131 34.62 -29.85 5.81
N ASP A 132 34.85 -30.97 6.51
CA ASP A 132 34.66 -32.31 5.94
C ASP A 132 33.20 -32.58 5.56
N ALA A 133 32.26 -32.09 6.37
CA ALA A 133 30.82 -32.23 6.12
C ALA A 133 30.37 -31.46 4.87
N GLU A 134 30.90 -30.25 4.69
CA GLU A 134 30.63 -29.39 3.53
C GLU A 134 31.24 -30.00 2.27
N ARG A 135 32.43 -30.60 2.35
CA ARG A 135 33.02 -31.34 1.22
C ARG A 135 32.18 -32.53 0.80
N GLU A 136 31.64 -33.27 1.77
CA GLU A 136 30.73 -34.39 1.48
C GLU A 136 29.43 -33.89 0.85
N ALA A 137 28.89 -32.77 1.33
CA ALA A 137 27.71 -32.12 0.74
C ALA A 137 27.97 -31.65 -0.70
N LEU A 138 29.13 -31.04 -0.98
CA LEU A 138 29.53 -30.67 -2.34
C LEU A 138 29.63 -31.88 -3.28
N SER A 139 30.10 -33.04 -2.78
CA SER A 139 30.14 -34.26 -3.59
C SER A 139 28.73 -34.77 -3.93
N ARG A 140 27.81 -34.75 -2.95
CA ARG A 140 26.39 -35.07 -3.20
C ARG A 140 25.75 -34.14 -4.22
N LEU A 141 25.98 -32.83 -4.10
CA LEU A 141 25.47 -31.84 -5.07
C LEU A 141 26.04 -32.06 -6.46
N LYS A 142 27.32 -32.42 -6.59
CA LYS A 142 27.92 -32.78 -7.89
C LYS A 142 27.17 -33.95 -8.55
N GLU A 143 26.84 -35.00 -7.79
CA GLU A 143 26.08 -36.14 -8.31
C GLU A 143 24.65 -35.74 -8.71
N GLU A 144 23.98 -34.94 -7.89
CA GLU A 144 22.64 -34.43 -8.17
C GLU A 144 22.61 -33.54 -9.43
N ILE A 145 23.55 -32.60 -9.54
CA ILE A 145 23.73 -31.72 -10.70
C ILE A 145 23.94 -32.56 -11.97
N SER A 146 24.75 -33.62 -11.90
CA SER A 146 25.00 -34.52 -13.04
C SER A 146 23.76 -35.31 -13.46
N GLN A 147 22.89 -35.69 -12.52
CA GLN A 147 21.61 -36.32 -12.83
C GLN A 147 20.62 -35.34 -13.45
N LEU A 148 20.51 -34.13 -12.88
CA LEU A 148 19.64 -33.07 -13.39
C LEU A 148 20.07 -32.60 -14.79
N ASP A 149 21.37 -32.54 -15.08
CA ASP A 149 21.92 -32.21 -16.40
C ASP A 149 21.36 -33.11 -17.51
N GLN A 150 21.24 -34.42 -17.26
CA GLN A 150 20.71 -35.36 -18.26
C GLN A 150 19.28 -34.99 -18.66
N ALA A 151 18.45 -34.61 -17.69
CA ALA A 151 17.08 -34.19 -17.93
C ALA A 151 17.00 -32.80 -18.59
N VAL A 152 17.84 -31.84 -18.18
CA VAL A 152 17.94 -30.52 -18.83
C VAL A 152 18.40 -30.64 -20.29
N THR A 153 19.34 -31.54 -20.55
CA THR A 153 19.82 -31.86 -21.90
C THR A 153 18.71 -32.40 -22.79
N ALA A 154 17.92 -33.34 -22.27
CA ALA A 154 16.78 -33.89 -22.97
C ALA A 154 15.74 -32.80 -23.25
N ASN A 155 15.51 -31.88 -22.31
CA ASN A 155 14.63 -30.73 -22.50
C ASN A 155 15.14 -29.81 -23.63
N PHE A 156 16.44 -29.50 -23.67
CA PHE A 156 17.01 -28.73 -24.79
C PHE A 156 16.84 -29.42 -26.14
N ALA A 157 17.01 -30.75 -26.20
CA ALA A 157 16.80 -31.51 -27.42
C ALA A 157 15.32 -31.51 -27.88
N ALA A 158 14.38 -31.57 -26.93
CA ALA A 158 12.95 -31.48 -27.23
C ALA A 158 12.58 -30.10 -27.79
N ILE A 159 13.06 -29.02 -27.16
CA ILE A 159 12.87 -27.64 -27.64
C ILE A 159 13.44 -27.47 -29.05
N ASP A 160 14.65 -27.99 -29.29
CA ASP A 160 15.30 -27.94 -30.60
C ASP A 160 14.51 -28.71 -31.67
N GLN A 161 13.93 -29.86 -31.33
CA GLN A 161 13.04 -30.60 -32.21
C GLN A 161 11.78 -29.77 -32.54
N ASP A 162 11.13 -29.19 -31.53
CA ASP A 162 9.93 -28.35 -31.71
C ASP A 162 10.20 -27.13 -32.62
N ILE A 163 11.35 -26.47 -32.44
CA ILE A 163 11.79 -25.33 -33.27
C ILE A 163 11.88 -25.75 -34.75
N ARG A 164 12.46 -26.93 -35.03
CA ARG A 164 12.63 -27.44 -36.40
C ARG A 164 11.32 -27.91 -37.01
N GLU A 165 10.53 -28.68 -36.28
CA GLU A 165 9.27 -29.26 -36.77
C GLU A 165 8.22 -28.20 -37.08
N LYS A 166 8.19 -27.12 -36.28
CA LYS A 166 7.26 -25.99 -36.47
C LYS A 166 7.83 -24.87 -37.34
N GLU A 167 8.98 -25.10 -37.98
CA GLU A 167 9.62 -24.19 -38.94
C GLU A 167 9.83 -22.77 -38.40
N LEU A 168 10.24 -22.65 -37.12
CA LEU A 168 10.43 -21.34 -36.51
C LEU A 168 11.55 -20.52 -37.18
N PRO A 169 11.47 -19.17 -37.12
CA PRO A 169 12.49 -18.31 -37.72
C PRO A 169 13.90 -18.62 -37.23
N ALA A 170 14.89 -18.50 -38.13
CA ALA A 170 16.29 -18.87 -37.86
C ALA A 170 16.91 -18.19 -36.63
N VAL A 171 16.41 -17.01 -36.25
CA VAL A 171 16.84 -16.30 -35.03
C VAL A 171 16.52 -17.08 -33.75
N ILE A 172 15.41 -17.85 -33.72
CA ILE A 172 15.03 -18.68 -32.56
C ILE A 172 15.96 -19.89 -32.44
N GLN A 173 16.28 -20.55 -33.57
CA GLN A 173 17.27 -21.62 -33.61
C GLN A 173 18.65 -21.12 -33.14
N GLN A 174 19.06 -19.92 -33.58
CA GLN A 174 20.34 -19.34 -33.16
C GLN A 174 20.40 -19.15 -31.64
N ARG A 175 19.34 -18.61 -31.02
CA ARG A 175 19.28 -18.42 -29.55
C ARG A 175 19.31 -19.75 -28.80
N GLN A 176 18.65 -20.79 -29.33
CA GLN A 176 18.74 -22.15 -28.81
C GLN A 176 20.19 -22.66 -28.81
N ASP A 177 20.85 -22.58 -29.96
CA ASP A 177 22.23 -23.06 -30.12
C ASP A 177 23.20 -22.31 -29.19
N GLU A 178 23.06 -20.98 -29.09
CA GLU A 178 23.88 -20.14 -28.21
C GLU A 178 23.67 -20.48 -26.72
N MET A 179 22.42 -20.68 -26.30
CA MET A 179 22.10 -21.03 -24.92
C MET A 179 22.67 -22.41 -24.54
N VAL A 180 22.48 -23.42 -25.40
CA VAL A 180 22.99 -24.78 -25.17
C VAL A 180 24.52 -24.76 -25.09
N ALA A 181 25.18 -24.04 -26.01
CA ALA A 181 26.64 -23.92 -26.01
C ALA A 181 27.16 -23.25 -24.72
N ASN A 182 26.52 -22.15 -24.29
CA ASN A 182 26.88 -21.47 -23.05
C ASN A 182 26.69 -22.37 -21.83
N TYR A 183 25.51 -22.98 -21.69
CA TYR A 183 25.18 -23.89 -20.59
C TYR A 183 26.21 -25.01 -20.45
N ARG A 184 26.52 -25.70 -21.55
CA ARG A 184 27.51 -26.80 -21.56
C ARG A 184 28.88 -26.33 -21.11
N GLN A 185 29.35 -25.23 -21.69
CA GLN A 185 30.64 -24.67 -21.34
C GLN A 185 30.74 -24.36 -19.83
N GLN A 186 29.69 -23.78 -19.24
CA GLN A 186 29.72 -23.38 -17.84
C GLN A 186 29.55 -24.56 -16.88
N LEU A 187 28.68 -25.52 -17.22
CA LEU A 187 28.41 -26.68 -16.37
C LEU A 187 29.58 -27.67 -16.35
N ASP A 188 30.21 -27.94 -17.50
CA ASP A 188 31.38 -28.83 -17.57
C ASP A 188 32.53 -28.31 -16.70
N VAL A 189 32.73 -26.98 -16.69
CA VAL A 189 33.71 -26.33 -15.82
C VAL A 189 33.33 -26.52 -14.34
N LEU A 190 32.07 -26.30 -13.97
CA LEU A 190 31.61 -26.48 -12.59
C LEU A 190 31.81 -27.93 -12.12
N LEU A 191 31.36 -28.92 -12.90
CA LEU A 191 31.51 -30.33 -12.56
C LEU A 191 32.99 -30.74 -12.45
N SER A 192 33.86 -30.24 -13.34
CA SER A 192 35.29 -30.48 -13.26
C SER A 192 35.92 -29.88 -12.00
N LEU A 193 35.46 -28.69 -11.57
CA LEU A 193 35.95 -28.03 -10.37
C LEU A 193 35.49 -28.76 -9.10
N LEU A 194 34.21 -29.18 -9.03
CA LEU A 194 33.68 -29.99 -7.93
C LEU A 194 34.39 -31.34 -7.82
N GLN A 195 34.65 -32.02 -8.95
CA GLN A 195 35.43 -33.26 -8.98
C GLN A 195 36.86 -33.06 -8.45
N SER A 196 37.46 -31.90 -8.72
CA SER A 196 38.81 -31.56 -8.25
C SER A 196 38.83 -31.26 -6.73
N ILE A 197 37.76 -30.69 -6.18
CA ILE A 197 37.58 -30.50 -4.73
C ILE A 197 37.48 -31.86 -4.01
N GLU A 198 36.68 -32.78 -4.56
CA GLU A 198 36.49 -34.12 -4.01
C GLU A 198 37.80 -34.92 -3.96
N THR A 199 38.60 -34.86 -5.03
CA THR A 199 39.84 -35.65 -5.19
C THR A 199 41.09 -34.96 -4.62
N ALA A 200 40.97 -33.75 -4.09
CA ALA A 200 42.10 -33.01 -3.53
C ALA A 200 42.73 -33.76 -2.33
N GLY A 201 43.99 -34.17 -2.50
CA GLY A 201 44.76 -34.93 -1.50
C GLY A 201 45.56 -34.08 -0.51
N ASP A 202 45.65 -32.76 -0.72
CA ASP A 202 46.35 -31.83 0.15
C ASP A 202 45.60 -30.48 0.29
N GLU A 203 45.86 -29.78 1.40
CA GLU A 203 45.14 -28.56 1.78
C GLU A 203 45.38 -27.39 0.81
N LYS A 204 46.56 -27.31 0.19
CA LYS A 204 46.89 -26.23 -0.75
C LYS A 204 46.08 -26.38 -2.02
N THR A 205 46.06 -27.58 -2.59
CA THR A 205 45.25 -27.89 -3.78
C THR A 205 43.77 -27.67 -3.50
N LEU A 206 43.28 -28.12 -2.33
CA LEU A 206 41.89 -27.91 -1.94
C LEU A 206 41.50 -26.42 -1.90
N LYS A 207 42.30 -25.57 -1.24
CA LYS A 207 42.07 -24.11 -1.19
C LYS A 207 42.07 -23.47 -2.57
N GLU A 208 42.96 -23.90 -3.46
CA GLU A 208 43.00 -23.38 -4.84
C GLU A 208 41.73 -23.73 -5.62
N GLN A 209 41.25 -24.99 -5.53
CA GLN A 209 40.04 -25.41 -6.24
C GLN A 209 38.78 -24.75 -5.67
N LEU A 210 38.68 -24.60 -4.34
CA LEU A 210 37.58 -23.85 -3.71
C LEU A 210 37.51 -22.42 -4.26
N LYS A 211 38.65 -21.71 -4.28
CA LYS A 211 38.74 -20.35 -4.82
C LYS A 211 38.38 -20.26 -6.30
N ARG A 212 38.80 -21.24 -7.11
CA ARG A 212 38.45 -21.29 -8.54
C ARG A 212 36.96 -21.56 -8.76
N THR A 213 36.37 -22.45 -7.97
CA THR A 213 34.92 -22.73 -8.02
C THR A 213 34.11 -21.51 -7.62
N GLN A 214 34.51 -20.85 -6.52
CA GLN A 214 33.91 -19.60 -6.09
C GLN A 214 34.05 -18.51 -7.17
N GLY A 215 35.24 -18.35 -7.75
CA GLY A 215 35.46 -17.38 -8.84
C GLY A 215 34.63 -17.66 -10.10
N HIS A 216 34.36 -18.93 -10.41
CA HIS A 216 33.50 -19.32 -11.53
C HIS A 216 32.03 -18.94 -11.30
N LEU A 217 31.55 -19.05 -10.05
CA LEU A 217 30.16 -18.78 -9.71
C LEU A 217 29.90 -17.30 -9.34
N LYS A 218 30.83 -16.62 -8.67
CA LYS A 218 30.63 -15.30 -8.05
C LYS A 218 30.22 -14.19 -9.01
N ASP A 219 30.72 -14.20 -10.25
CA ASP A 219 30.42 -13.18 -11.25
C ASP A 219 29.17 -13.52 -12.09
N LYS A 220 28.48 -14.61 -11.75
CA LYS A 220 27.33 -15.12 -12.49
C LYS A 220 26.07 -14.96 -11.65
N LYS A 221 24.99 -14.53 -12.30
CA LYS A 221 23.69 -14.42 -11.65
C LYS A 221 23.01 -15.79 -11.63
N HIS A 222 22.75 -16.33 -10.43
CA HIS A 222 22.09 -17.63 -10.23
C HIS A 222 20.70 -17.53 -9.63
N LYS A 223 20.33 -16.35 -9.10
CA LYS A 223 19.01 -16.02 -8.55
C LYS A 223 18.63 -14.58 -8.92
N ARG A 224 17.36 -14.22 -8.72
CA ARG A 224 16.90 -12.83 -8.78
C ARG A 224 17.77 -11.97 -7.86
N SER A 225 18.13 -10.76 -8.30
CA SER A 225 18.89 -9.84 -7.47
C SER A 225 18.03 -9.33 -6.32
N HIS A 226 18.64 -9.20 -5.14
CA HIS A 226 18.04 -8.51 -4.01
C HIS A 226 17.72 -7.06 -4.40
N GLN A 227 16.55 -6.56 -4.01
CA GLN A 227 16.15 -5.19 -4.37
C GLN A 227 17.13 -4.17 -3.76
N PRO A 228 17.55 -3.14 -4.53
CA PRO A 228 18.46 -2.13 -4.02
C PRO A 228 17.90 -1.44 -2.78
N PHE A 229 18.73 -1.29 -1.76
CA PHE A 229 18.34 -0.65 -0.51
C PHE A 229 19.48 0.23 0.01
N ASP A 230 19.12 1.46 0.40
CA ASP A 230 20.02 2.37 1.12
C ASP A 230 19.51 2.52 2.55
N PRO A 231 20.26 2.08 3.57
CA PRO A 231 19.83 2.18 4.97
C PRO A 231 19.70 3.63 5.47
N ASN A 232 20.26 4.61 4.76
CA ASN A 232 20.10 6.04 5.08
C ASN A 232 18.92 6.68 4.34
N ASP A 233 18.27 5.95 3.44
CA ASP A 233 17.21 6.44 2.58
C ASP A 233 16.07 5.42 2.48
N LEU A 234 15.37 5.22 3.61
CA LEU A 234 14.31 4.23 3.72
C LEU A 234 13.22 4.42 2.63
N PRO A 235 12.65 3.32 2.08
CA PRO A 235 11.59 3.37 1.07
C PRO A 235 10.39 4.20 1.52
N ASN A 236 9.95 3.99 2.76
CA ASN A 236 8.94 4.83 3.39
C ASN A 236 9.59 6.09 3.96
N ARG A 237 8.93 7.24 3.80
CA ARG A 237 9.46 8.54 4.21
C ARG A 237 8.41 9.36 4.92
N GLN A 238 8.88 10.12 5.90
CA GLN A 238 8.11 11.17 6.54
C GLN A 238 8.51 12.52 5.95
N LEU A 239 7.52 13.32 5.52
CA LEU A 239 7.75 14.71 5.18
C LEU A 239 8.14 15.49 6.44
N GLN A 240 9.18 16.32 6.32
CA GLN A 240 9.73 17.08 7.42
C GLN A 240 9.48 18.57 7.23
N PRO A 241 9.25 19.34 8.31
CA PRO A 241 9.02 20.77 8.21
C PRO A 241 10.27 21.49 7.70
N ASN A 242 10.10 22.43 6.78
CA ASN A 242 11.18 23.26 6.27
C ASN A 242 11.08 24.68 6.83
N LYS A 243 11.89 24.98 7.86
CA LYS A 243 11.94 26.29 8.53
C LYS A 243 12.41 27.43 7.62
N GLU A 244 13.09 27.12 6.53
CA GLU A 244 13.55 28.11 5.54
C GLU A 244 12.51 28.41 4.45
N ASN A 245 11.48 27.57 4.32
CA ASN A 245 10.37 27.82 3.39
C ASN A 245 9.39 28.85 3.97
N LYS A 246 9.78 30.13 3.92
CA LYS A 246 9.03 31.24 4.52
C LYS A 246 8.08 31.90 3.50
N PRO A 247 6.92 32.41 3.94
CA PRO A 247 5.99 33.12 3.08
C PRO A 247 6.60 34.38 2.44
N LYS A 248 6.36 34.55 1.15
CA LYS A 248 6.70 35.76 0.39
C LYS A 248 5.73 36.89 0.77
N THR A 249 6.24 37.95 1.35
CA THR A 249 5.43 39.06 1.90
C THR A 249 5.37 40.30 1.01
N THR A 250 5.92 40.25 -0.21
CA THR A 250 5.85 41.35 -1.19
C THR A 250 5.81 40.80 -2.61
N LYS A 251 5.15 41.50 -3.53
CA LYS A 251 5.10 41.13 -4.97
C LYS A 251 6.49 41.00 -5.60
N LYS A 252 7.50 41.73 -5.08
CA LYS A 252 8.91 41.61 -5.51
C LYS A 252 9.47 40.21 -5.23
N LEU A 253 9.18 39.63 -4.06
CA LEU A 253 9.68 38.30 -3.68
C LEU A 253 9.08 37.19 -4.55
N PHE A 254 7.80 37.30 -4.93
CA PHE A 254 7.18 36.39 -5.91
C PHE A 254 7.91 36.43 -7.25
N ARG A 255 8.14 37.63 -7.81
CA ARG A 255 8.88 37.80 -9.06
C ARG A 255 10.31 37.27 -9.00
N GLN A 256 11.00 37.50 -7.89
CA GLN A 256 12.36 36.95 -7.66
C GLN A 256 12.38 35.42 -7.59
N SER A 257 11.25 34.81 -7.23
CA SER A 257 11.06 33.35 -7.22
C SER A 257 10.56 32.81 -8.57
N GLY A 258 10.55 33.62 -9.62
CA GLY A 258 10.07 33.22 -10.95
C GLY A 258 8.54 33.15 -11.08
N LEU A 259 7.79 33.69 -10.12
CA LEU A 259 6.33 33.67 -10.11
C LEU A 259 5.79 35.01 -10.64
N PHE A 260 5.12 34.97 -11.80
CA PHE A 260 4.64 36.15 -12.52
C PHE A 260 3.15 36.03 -12.86
N ASP A 261 2.51 37.18 -13.08
CA ASP A 261 1.14 37.21 -13.62
C ASP A 261 1.13 36.54 -15.01
N THR A 262 0.32 35.50 -15.19
CA THR A 262 0.14 34.79 -16.47
C THR A 262 -1.35 34.58 -16.76
N PRO A 263 -1.85 34.90 -17.96
CA PRO A 263 -1.19 35.67 -19.01
C PRO A 263 -0.75 37.05 -18.50
N TYR A 264 0.31 37.60 -19.10
CA TYR A 264 0.80 38.93 -18.74
C TYR A 264 -0.30 39.95 -18.98
N GLN A 265 -0.57 40.83 -18.01
CA GLN A 265 -1.52 41.92 -18.20
C GLN A 265 -1.06 42.78 -19.38
N GLN A 266 -1.78 42.70 -20.50
CA GLN A 266 -1.58 43.61 -21.62
C GLN A 266 -2.16 44.97 -21.22
N VAL A 267 -1.32 46.01 -21.23
CA VAL A 267 -1.79 47.38 -20.99
C VAL A 267 -2.58 47.79 -22.23
N ALA A 268 -3.91 47.70 -22.19
CA ALA A 268 -4.75 48.01 -23.33
C ALA A 268 -4.58 49.47 -23.77
N ALA A 269 -4.27 49.65 -25.06
CA ALA A 269 -4.48 50.91 -25.76
C ALA A 269 -6.00 51.11 -25.95
N LEU A 270 -6.46 52.35 -25.74
CA LEU A 270 -7.84 52.79 -25.84
C LEU A 270 -8.52 52.34 -27.15
N GLY A 271 -9.62 51.58 -27.05
CA GLY A 271 -10.54 51.24 -28.14
C GLY A 271 -11.87 50.70 -27.58
N ASP A 272 -12.98 51.02 -28.24
CA ASP A 272 -14.36 50.83 -27.76
C ASP A 272 -14.78 49.34 -27.69
N PHE A 273 -15.42 48.96 -26.58
CA PHE A 273 -15.44 47.60 -26.00
C PHE A 273 -16.88 47.06 -25.86
N THR A 274 -17.13 45.74 -26.11
CA THR A 274 -18.28 45.00 -25.55
C THR A 274 -17.98 43.55 -25.01
N TYR A 275 -18.71 42.99 -24.01
CA TYR A 275 -18.31 42.23 -22.77
C TYR A 275 -17.57 43.04 -21.66
N ASP A 276 -18.02 44.26 -21.41
CA ASP A 276 -17.52 45.43 -22.12
C ASP A 276 -16.52 46.31 -21.33
N GLN A 277 -16.33 46.05 -20.03
CA GLN A 277 -15.73 47.05 -19.13
C GLN A 277 -14.78 46.48 -18.09
N LEU A 278 -14.79 45.16 -17.86
CA LEU A 278 -13.87 44.56 -16.89
C LEU A 278 -12.57 44.15 -17.59
N ALA A 279 -11.57 45.01 -17.46
CA ALA A 279 -10.28 44.83 -18.12
C ALA A 279 -9.68 43.42 -17.92
N GLY A 280 -9.40 42.75 -19.04
CA GLY A 280 -8.73 41.44 -19.10
C GLY A 280 -9.61 40.23 -18.80
N ALA A 281 -10.93 40.39 -18.60
CA ALA A 281 -11.85 39.26 -18.41
C ALA A 281 -12.11 38.46 -19.70
N ASP A 282 -11.88 39.08 -20.86
CA ASP A 282 -12.02 38.52 -22.20
C ASP A 282 -10.83 37.64 -22.64
N ASP A 283 -9.77 37.55 -21.83
CA ASP A 283 -8.64 36.69 -22.14
C ASP A 283 -9.07 35.21 -22.19
N PRO A 284 -8.88 34.52 -23.32
CA PRO A 284 -9.33 33.14 -23.48
C PRO A 284 -8.67 32.18 -22.49
N ALA A 285 -7.50 32.51 -21.93
CA ALA A 285 -6.85 31.71 -20.90
C ALA A 285 -7.68 31.60 -19.61
N TYR A 286 -8.62 32.53 -19.36
CA TYR A 286 -9.50 32.50 -18.20
C TYR A 286 -10.77 31.66 -18.41
N LEU A 287 -10.96 31.09 -19.60
CA LEU A 287 -11.98 30.09 -19.92
C LEU A 287 -11.39 28.74 -20.40
N ALA A 288 -10.12 28.71 -20.78
CA ALA A 288 -9.45 27.53 -21.30
C ALA A 288 -9.22 26.42 -20.26
N GLU A 289 -8.95 25.21 -20.73
CA GLU A 289 -8.44 24.11 -19.89
C GLU A 289 -6.95 24.27 -19.53
N SER A 290 -6.52 23.59 -18.48
CA SER A 290 -5.11 23.34 -18.13
C SER A 290 -4.94 21.91 -17.61
N ASP A 291 -3.75 21.54 -17.12
CA ASP A 291 -3.55 20.20 -16.55
C ASP A 291 -4.47 19.94 -15.34
N GLU A 292 -4.63 20.92 -14.46
CA GLU A 292 -5.50 20.84 -13.27
C GLU A 292 -6.97 21.20 -13.55
N ILE A 293 -7.23 22.00 -14.58
CA ILE A 293 -8.58 22.47 -14.95
C ILE A 293 -9.00 21.74 -16.22
N ARG A 294 -9.65 20.59 -16.05
CA ARG A 294 -10.31 19.85 -17.13
C ARG A 294 -11.81 20.01 -17.00
N LEU A 295 -12.48 20.39 -18.07
CA LEU A 295 -13.94 20.56 -18.14
C LEU A 295 -14.57 19.23 -18.57
N THR A 296 -14.40 18.21 -17.72
CA THR A 296 -14.96 16.88 -17.95
C THR A 296 -16.49 16.91 -17.87
N GLN A 297 -17.15 15.85 -18.33
CA GLN A 297 -18.61 15.75 -18.24
C GLN A 297 -19.10 15.91 -16.79
N ALA A 298 -18.44 15.28 -15.82
CA ALA A 298 -18.79 15.42 -14.40
C ALA A 298 -18.71 16.88 -13.90
N ILE A 299 -17.79 17.69 -14.43
CA ILE A 299 -17.70 19.12 -14.10
C ILE A 299 -18.88 19.89 -14.72
N HIS A 300 -19.25 19.59 -15.96
CA HIS A 300 -20.44 20.17 -16.59
C HIS A 300 -21.72 19.79 -15.85
N ASP A 301 -21.90 18.52 -15.49
CA ASP A 301 -23.06 18.02 -14.76
C ASP A 301 -23.16 18.68 -13.38
N GLN A 302 -22.03 18.82 -12.68
CA GLN A 302 -21.99 19.49 -11.39
C GLN A 302 -22.27 21.01 -11.51
N ALA A 303 -21.82 21.66 -12.58
CA ALA A 303 -22.13 23.07 -12.85
C ALA A 303 -23.62 23.25 -13.18
N GLU A 304 -24.22 22.35 -13.96
CA GLU A 304 -25.64 22.33 -14.27
C GLU A 304 -26.50 22.11 -13.02
N LEU A 305 -26.11 21.16 -12.15
CA LEU A 305 -26.76 20.91 -10.86
C LEU A 305 -26.76 22.15 -9.95
N LEU A 306 -25.74 23.00 -10.10
CA LEU A 306 -25.60 24.27 -9.38
C LEU A 306 -26.19 25.44 -10.18
N GLU A 307 -26.94 25.15 -11.24
CA GLU A 307 -27.63 26.11 -12.12
C GLU A 307 -26.70 27.15 -12.75
N TYR A 308 -25.42 26.80 -12.93
CA TYR A 308 -24.38 27.70 -13.43
C TYR A 308 -24.23 28.99 -12.59
N ASP A 309 -24.71 28.97 -11.33
CA ASP A 309 -24.76 30.13 -10.46
C ASP A 309 -23.47 30.26 -9.62
N PRO A 310 -22.75 31.39 -9.69
CA PRO A 310 -21.48 31.56 -8.99
C PRO A 310 -21.61 31.54 -7.46
N VAL A 311 -22.77 31.93 -6.90
CA VAL A 311 -23.03 31.89 -5.46
C VAL A 311 -23.17 30.44 -5.00
N LYS A 312 -24.00 29.65 -5.71
CA LYS A 312 -24.21 28.22 -5.45
C LYS A 312 -22.90 27.45 -5.59
N ILE A 313 -22.12 27.71 -6.65
CA ILE A 313 -20.80 27.11 -6.87
C ILE A 313 -19.88 27.36 -5.68
N PHE A 314 -19.72 28.63 -5.26
CA PHE A 314 -18.82 28.97 -4.16
C PHE A 314 -19.21 28.26 -2.85
N TYR A 315 -20.48 28.35 -2.44
CA TYR A 315 -20.91 27.75 -1.17
C TYR A 315 -20.92 26.24 -1.21
N TRP A 316 -21.26 25.64 -2.35
CA TRP A 316 -21.22 24.20 -2.50
C TRP A 316 -19.79 23.67 -2.39
N VAL A 317 -18.81 24.24 -3.10
CA VAL A 317 -17.41 23.79 -2.99
C VAL A 317 -16.91 23.99 -1.56
N ARG A 318 -17.21 25.14 -0.95
CA ARG A 318 -16.82 25.43 0.44
C ARG A 318 -17.38 24.38 1.42
N ASN A 319 -18.63 23.99 1.26
CA ASN A 319 -19.31 23.13 2.23
C ASN A 319 -19.05 21.64 2.00
N ASN A 320 -18.74 21.22 0.77
CA ASN A 320 -18.70 19.81 0.39
C ASN A 320 -17.29 19.27 0.08
N ILE A 321 -16.27 20.13 0.02
CA ILE A 321 -14.90 19.70 -0.30
C ILE A 321 -13.97 19.96 0.89
N HIS A 322 -13.36 18.91 1.43
CA HIS A 322 -12.44 19.00 2.57
C HIS A 322 -11.07 19.54 2.21
N TRP A 323 -10.48 20.31 3.12
CA TRP A 323 -9.13 20.83 2.93
C TRP A 323 -8.06 19.87 3.47
N LEU A 324 -7.02 19.66 2.66
CA LEU A 324 -5.79 18.95 3.01
C LEU A 324 -4.60 19.94 3.13
N PRO A 325 -3.85 19.94 4.25
CA PRO A 325 -2.75 20.88 4.49
C PRO A 325 -1.46 20.51 3.74
N SER A 326 -1.49 20.58 2.41
CA SER A 326 -0.32 20.39 1.53
C SER A 326 -0.14 21.49 0.50
N TRP A 327 1.02 21.51 -0.15
CA TRP A 327 1.45 22.57 -1.06
C TRP A 327 1.78 22.07 -2.48
N GLY A 328 1.23 22.76 -3.47
CA GLY A 328 1.39 22.49 -4.90
C GLY A 328 0.16 21.80 -5.50
N ALA A 329 0.01 21.89 -6.83
CA ALA A 329 -1.05 21.17 -7.54
C ALA A 329 -0.77 19.67 -7.59
N VAL A 330 -1.73 18.87 -7.13
CA VAL A 330 -1.61 17.41 -7.04
C VAL A 330 -2.81 16.71 -7.68
N GLN A 331 -3.98 17.35 -7.73
CA GLN A 331 -5.21 16.78 -8.28
C GLN A 331 -5.74 17.63 -9.44
N ALA A 332 -6.36 16.98 -10.42
CA ALA A 332 -7.24 17.65 -11.36
C ALA A 332 -8.60 17.96 -10.70
N ALA A 333 -9.35 18.88 -11.32
CA ALA A 333 -10.65 19.35 -10.83
C ALA A 333 -11.67 18.20 -10.62
N ASP A 334 -11.74 17.25 -11.56
CA ASP A 334 -12.62 16.08 -11.53
C ASP A 334 -12.25 15.10 -10.39
N LEU A 335 -10.95 14.90 -10.15
CA LEU A 335 -10.50 14.12 -8.99
C LEU A 335 -10.92 14.81 -7.68
N THR A 336 -10.73 16.12 -7.58
CA THR A 336 -11.12 16.90 -6.38
C THR A 336 -12.64 16.88 -6.17
N LEU A 337 -13.41 16.91 -7.26
CA LEU A 337 -14.87 16.78 -7.24
C LEU A 337 -15.29 15.41 -6.68
N SER A 338 -14.71 14.34 -7.22
CA SER A 338 -15.10 12.96 -6.90
C SER A 338 -14.59 12.47 -5.55
N SER A 339 -13.39 12.87 -5.14
CA SER A 339 -12.83 12.49 -3.82
C SER A 339 -13.30 13.37 -2.67
N ARG A 340 -13.98 14.49 -2.98
CA ARG A 340 -14.51 15.46 -1.99
C ARG A 340 -13.45 16.04 -1.06
N GLN A 341 -12.18 16.06 -1.48
CA GLN A 341 -11.10 16.64 -0.71
C GLN A 341 -9.95 17.09 -1.62
N GLY A 342 -9.20 18.09 -1.16
CA GLY A 342 -8.04 18.61 -1.88
C GLY A 342 -7.31 19.69 -1.10
N ASN A 343 -6.12 20.07 -1.54
CA ASN A 343 -5.43 21.22 -0.95
C ASN A 343 -5.95 22.54 -1.56
N ALA A 344 -5.34 23.67 -1.21
CA ALA A 344 -5.79 24.98 -1.70
C ALA A 344 -5.72 25.10 -3.24
N PHE A 345 -4.71 24.51 -3.89
CA PHE A 345 -4.57 24.49 -5.34
C PHE A 345 -5.66 23.65 -5.98
N ASP A 346 -5.90 22.45 -5.46
CA ASP A 346 -6.88 21.50 -5.98
C ASP A 346 -8.32 22.07 -5.85
N ILE A 347 -8.67 22.62 -4.69
CA ILE A 347 -9.97 23.26 -4.43
C ILE A 347 -10.18 24.50 -5.31
N ALA A 348 -9.14 25.32 -5.49
CA ALA A 348 -9.19 26.46 -6.40
C ALA A 348 -9.39 25.99 -7.86
N SER A 349 -8.73 24.90 -8.26
CA SER A 349 -8.85 24.32 -9.60
C SER A 349 -10.26 23.81 -9.88
N LEU A 350 -10.88 23.09 -8.93
CA LEU A 350 -12.28 22.66 -9.01
C LEU A 350 -13.22 23.86 -9.14
N THR A 351 -13.04 24.88 -8.29
CA THR A 351 -13.89 26.09 -8.32
C THR A 351 -13.78 26.80 -9.66
N ILE A 352 -12.57 26.97 -10.18
CA ILE A 352 -12.33 27.59 -11.49
C ILE A 352 -12.93 26.73 -12.61
N ALA A 353 -12.80 25.41 -12.55
CA ALA A 353 -13.39 24.51 -13.54
C ALA A 353 -14.92 24.64 -13.61
N LEU A 354 -15.61 24.65 -12.47
CA LEU A 354 -17.08 24.85 -12.41
C LEU A 354 -17.50 26.22 -12.95
N LEU A 355 -16.75 27.28 -12.62
CA LEU A 355 -17.00 28.64 -13.13
C LEU A 355 -16.76 28.72 -14.65
N ARG A 356 -15.65 28.16 -15.15
CA ARG A 356 -15.33 28.14 -16.59
C ARG A 356 -16.34 27.31 -17.39
N ALA A 357 -16.78 26.17 -16.87
CA ALA A 357 -17.89 25.39 -17.44
C ALA A 357 -19.19 26.21 -17.52
N SER A 358 -19.39 27.13 -16.57
CA SER A 358 -20.49 28.11 -16.53
C SER A 358 -20.24 29.36 -17.39
N GLN A 359 -19.19 29.38 -18.22
CA GLN A 359 -18.77 30.51 -19.05
C GLN A 359 -18.40 31.77 -18.24
N ILE A 360 -17.95 31.60 -17.00
CA ILE A 360 -17.49 32.68 -16.13
C ILE A 360 -15.95 32.70 -16.14
N PRO A 361 -15.30 33.77 -16.65
CA PRO A 361 -13.85 33.90 -16.60
C PRO A 361 -13.34 33.86 -15.17
N ALA A 362 -12.42 32.94 -14.90
CA ALA A 362 -11.88 32.72 -13.56
C ALA A 362 -10.38 32.39 -13.60
N ARG A 363 -9.66 32.78 -12.55
CA ARG A 363 -8.21 32.67 -12.46
C ARG A 363 -7.73 32.44 -11.02
N TYR A 364 -6.53 31.91 -10.88
CA TYR A 364 -5.87 31.76 -9.60
C TYR A 364 -5.29 33.08 -9.12
N VAL A 365 -5.27 33.28 -7.81
CA VAL A 365 -4.46 34.30 -7.14
C VAL A 365 -3.58 33.61 -6.11
N HIS A 366 -2.27 33.79 -6.23
CA HIS A 366 -1.28 33.33 -5.28
C HIS A 366 -0.76 34.50 -4.44
N GLY A 367 -0.87 34.39 -3.13
CA GLY A 367 -0.47 35.43 -2.20
C GLY A 367 -0.16 34.91 -0.81
N THR A 368 -0.16 35.82 0.15
CA THR A 368 0.11 35.51 1.56
C THR A 368 -1.03 36.04 2.41
N ILE A 369 -1.51 35.20 3.33
CA ILE A 369 -2.59 35.52 4.26
C ILE A 369 -2.13 35.37 5.70
N ASP A 370 -2.89 36.01 6.57
CA ASP A 370 -2.73 36.01 8.01
C ASP A 370 -3.96 35.33 8.64
N VAL A 371 -3.75 34.20 9.31
CA VAL A 371 -4.80 33.37 9.92
C VAL A 371 -4.65 33.41 11.45
N PRO A 372 -5.66 33.86 12.22
CA PRO A 372 -5.61 33.84 13.68
C PRO A 372 -5.34 32.45 14.24
N GLU A 373 -4.57 32.37 15.33
CA GLU A 373 -4.07 31.12 15.92
C GLU A 373 -5.17 30.07 16.12
N ALA A 374 -6.25 30.41 16.83
CA ALA A 374 -7.34 29.48 17.11
C ALA A 374 -8.04 28.97 15.83
N LYS A 375 -8.21 29.86 14.84
CA LYS A 375 -8.80 29.50 13.55
C LYS A 375 -7.89 28.57 12.76
N PHE A 376 -6.58 28.76 12.84
CA PHE A 376 -5.60 27.91 12.17
C PHE A 376 -5.54 26.52 12.80
N ARG A 377 -5.51 26.40 14.13
CA ARG A 377 -5.56 25.08 14.81
C ARG A 377 -6.82 24.30 14.43
N ASN A 378 -7.98 24.96 14.42
CA ASN A 378 -9.23 24.34 13.97
C ASN A 378 -9.17 23.91 12.50
N TRP A 379 -8.65 24.76 11.61
CA TRP A 379 -8.59 24.46 10.17
C TRP A 379 -7.61 23.32 9.84
N ALA A 380 -6.48 23.24 10.55
CA ALA A 380 -5.41 22.27 10.32
C ALA A 380 -5.71 20.86 10.87
N GLY A 381 -6.62 20.70 11.84
CA GLY A 381 -6.95 19.38 12.38
C GLY A 381 -7.37 19.31 13.85
N ASP A 382 -7.75 20.41 14.53
CA ASP A 382 -7.97 20.46 15.99
C ASP A 382 -6.70 20.17 16.83
N PHE A 383 -5.57 20.69 16.36
CA PHE A 383 -4.35 20.67 17.16
C PHE A 383 -4.55 21.40 18.49
N SER A 384 -4.02 20.86 19.58
CA SER A 384 -3.93 21.57 20.86
C SER A 384 -2.71 22.50 20.91
N SER A 385 -1.68 22.20 20.12
CA SER A 385 -0.46 23.01 19.98
C SER A 385 -0.42 23.75 18.64
N ILE A 386 -0.31 25.08 18.68
CA ILE A 386 -0.17 25.90 17.46
C ILE A 386 1.15 25.62 16.73
N THR A 387 2.22 25.33 17.46
CA THR A 387 3.51 24.96 16.86
C THR A 387 3.40 23.66 16.09
N ALA A 388 2.75 22.64 16.67
CA ALA A 388 2.53 21.35 16.00
C ALA A 388 1.68 21.52 14.72
N ALA A 389 0.62 22.34 14.78
CA ALA A 389 -0.20 22.67 13.60
C ALA A 389 0.62 23.33 12.49
N ALA A 390 1.48 24.30 12.85
CA ALA A 390 2.34 25.01 11.89
C ALA A 390 3.42 24.08 11.31
N GLU A 391 4.02 23.20 12.12
CA GLU A 391 4.97 22.20 11.66
C GLU A 391 4.32 21.16 10.75
N TYR A 392 3.09 20.74 11.03
CA TYR A 392 2.34 19.83 10.17
C TYR A 392 2.06 20.44 8.79
N ALA A 393 1.60 21.69 8.74
CA ALA A 393 1.43 22.43 7.49
C ALA A 393 2.75 22.66 6.74
N SER A 394 3.83 22.99 7.47
CA SER A 394 5.17 23.16 6.91
C SER A 394 5.72 21.85 6.32
N SER A 395 5.45 20.72 6.98
CA SER A 395 5.82 19.38 6.50
C SER A 395 5.07 19.02 5.22
N GLY A 396 3.80 19.45 5.09
CA GLY A 396 3.06 19.40 3.82
C GLY A 396 3.59 20.33 2.72
N GLY A 397 4.64 21.10 3.01
CA GLY A 397 5.31 22.01 2.08
C GLY A 397 4.76 23.43 2.06
N ILE A 398 3.76 23.75 2.89
CA ILE A 398 3.15 25.08 2.92
C ILE A 398 4.17 26.08 3.49
N PRO A 399 4.47 27.18 2.78
CA PRO A 399 5.31 28.23 3.35
C PRO A 399 4.57 28.90 4.51
N VAL A 400 5.08 28.76 5.73
CA VAL A 400 4.43 29.23 6.96
C VAL A 400 5.42 29.90 7.92
N THR A 401 4.95 30.84 8.74
CA THR A 401 5.71 31.41 9.86
C THR A 401 4.76 31.83 10.98
N THR A 402 5.18 31.62 12.24
CA THR A 402 4.43 32.06 13.42
C THR A 402 4.67 33.54 13.68
N MET A 403 3.60 34.28 13.98
CA MET A 403 3.68 35.71 14.31
C MET A 403 3.47 35.89 15.82
N VAL A 404 4.47 36.44 16.49
CA VAL A 404 4.50 36.62 17.95
C VAL A 404 4.17 38.07 18.32
N SER A 405 3.22 38.24 19.24
CA SER A 405 2.81 39.52 19.80
C SER A 405 2.65 39.35 21.31
N GLY A 406 3.24 40.25 22.11
CA GLY A 406 3.16 40.15 23.58
C GLY A 406 3.75 38.85 24.18
N GLY A 407 4.64 38.16 23.45
CA GLY A 407 5.23 36.89 23.89
C GLY A 407 4.41 35.64 23.59
N VAL A 408 3.24 35.77 22.93
CA VAL A 408 2.40 34.65 22.49
C VAL A 408 2.26 34.63 20.97
N ILE A 409 2.07 33.44 20.38
CA ILE A 409 1.77 33.30 18.95
C ILE A 409 0.31 33.70 18.74
N GLU A 410 0.07 34.82 18.06
CA GLU A 410 -1.29 35.36 17.84
C GLU A 410 -1.92 34.82 16.54
N MET A 411 -1.08 34.49 15.55
CA MET A 411 -1.50 34.16 14.21
C MET A 411 -0.40 33.45 13.42
N ILE A 412 -0.80 32.74 12.38
CA ILE A 412 0.08 32.14 11.37
C ILE A 412 0.01 32.98 10.11
N ARG A 413 1.19 33.33 9.58
CA ARG A 413 1.34 33.87 8.24
C ARG A 413 1.67 32.73 7.28
N MET A 414 0.91 32.58 6.21
CA MET A 414 1.09 31.51 5.24
C MET A 414 0.93 31.98 3.80
N GLU A 415 1.71 31.41 2.88
CA GLU A 415 1.37 31.47 1.46
C GLU A 415 0.10 30.65 1.20
N HIS A 416 -0.75 31.16 0.31
CA HIS A 416 -2.06 30.58 0.02
C HIS A 416 -2.49 30.91 -1.41
N ILE A 417 -3.34 30.05 -1.98
CA ILE A 417 -3.93 30.24 -3.30
C ILE A 417 -5.45 30.27 -3.20
N TRP A 418 -6.08 31.22 -3.90
CA TRP A 418 -7.53 31.38 -3.97
C TRP A 418 -7.97 31.75 -5.39
N VAL A 419 -9.27 31.98 -5.58
CA VAL A 419 -9.88 32.22 -6.90
C VAL A 419 -10.29 33.69 -7.05
N GLU A 420 -10.09 34.24 -8.24
CA GLU A 420 -10.77 35.45 -8.71
C GLU A 420 -11.67 35.10 -9.89
N ALA A 421 -12.92 35.57 -9.88
CA ALA A 421 -13.86 35.38 -10.98
C ALA A 421 -14.45 36.72 -11.43
N ALA A 422 -14.73 36.85 -12.73
CA ALA A 422 -15.40 37.99 -13.32
C ALA A 422 -16.92 37.88 -13.10
N ILE A 423 -17.47 38.64 -12.16
CA ILE A 423 -18.86 38.50 -11.69
C ILE A 423 -19.61 39.83 -11.83
N ASP A 424 -20.92 39.76 -12.13
CA ASP A 424 -21.88 40.86 -11.98
C ASP A 424 -22.14 41.08 -10.48
N TYR A 425 -21.35 41.97 -9.88
CA TYR A 425 -21.31 42.10 -8.43
C TYR A 425 -22.18 43.24 -7.91
N HIS A 426 -22.37 44.33 -8.65
CA HIS A 426 -23.17 45.45 -8.17
C HIS A 426 -24.52 45.56 -8.88
N PRO A 427 -25.65 45.65 -8.14
CA PRO A 427 -25.81 45.60 -6.68
C PRO A 427 -26.07 44.18 -6.14
N SER A 428 -26.22 43.18 -7.01
CA SER A 428 -26.77 41.85 -6.70
C SER A 428 -25.81 40.95 -5.91
N ARG A 429 -24.51 41.30 -5.89
CA ARG A 429 -23.41 40.53 -5.29
C ARG A 429 -23.33 39.10 -5.83
N GLY A 430 -23.54 38.94 -7.13
CA GLY A 430 -23.52 37.67 -7.83
C GLY A 430 -24.85 36.92 -7.86
N ALA A 431 -25.88 37.37 -7.10
CA ALA A 431 -27.20 36.73 -7.10
C ALA A 431 -27.93 36.84 -8.44
N VAL A 432 -27.55 37.82 -9.26
CA VAL A 432 -27.97 37.96 -10.65
C VAL A 432 -26.70 38.15 -11.44
N ASN A 433 -26.32 37.14 -12.23
CA ASN A 433 -25.08 37.16 -13.00
C ASN A 433 -25.38 37.32 -14.50
N ARG A 434 -25.29 38.54 -15.04
CA ARG A 434 -25.56 38.83 -16.46
C ARG A 434 -24.36 39.44 -17.17
N ALA A 435 -23.78 40.48 -16.58
CA ALA A 435 -22.63 41.18 -17.15
C ALA A 435 -21.62 41.49 -16.05
N ALA A 436 -20.41 40.94 -16.17
CA ALA A 436 -19.39 41.09 -15.14
C ALA A 436 -18.93 42.55 -15.02
N ASP A 437 -18.90 43.07 -13.80
CA ASP A 437 -18.44 44.42 -13.47
C ASP A 437 -17.21 44.42 -12.54
N SER A 438 -16.89 43.26 -11.94
CA SER A 438 -15.89 43.14 -10.88
C SER A 438 -15.15 41.80 -10.92
N TRP A 439 -13.86 41.83 -10.60
CA TRP A 439 -13.10 40.63 -10.22
C TRP A 439 -13.32 40.36 -8.72
N ILE A 440 -13.97 39.25 -8.39
CA ILE A 440 -14.32 38.91 -7.01
C ILE A 440 -13.43 37.79 -6.50
N ALA A 441 -12.69 38.09 -5.42
CA ALA A 441 -11.87 37.11 -4.73
C ALA A 441 -12.72 36.21 -3.84
N MET A 442 -12.51 34.90 -3.96
CA MET A 442 -13.20 33.87 -3.19
C MET A 442 -12.24 32.76 -2.78
N ASP A 443 -12.32 32.32 -1.52
CA ASP A 443 -11.52 31.23 -0.97
C ASP A 443 -12.45 30.14 -0.41
N PRO A 444 -12.81 29.14 -1.24
CA PRO A 444 -13.64 28.02 -0.79
C PRO A 444 -12.83 26.97 0.00
N SER A 445 -11.50 27.07 0.06
CA SER A 445 -10.65 26.15 0.83
C SER A 445 -10.69 26.46 2.34
N TYR A 446 -10.83 27.74 2.71
CA TYR A 446 -10.95 28.12 4.12
C TYR A 446 -12.32 27.78 4.70
N LYS A 447 -12.29 26.97 5.76
CA LYS A 447 -13.47 26.62 6.56
C LYS A 447 -13.11 26.37 8.02
N GLN A 448 -14.13 26.26 8.85
CA GLN A 448 -14.00 25.85 10.24
C GLN A 448 -14.84 24.59 10.41
N TYR A 449 -14.37 23.70 11.28
CA TYR A 449 -14.98 22.41 11.51
C TYR A 449 -15.51 22.32 12.93
N GLU A 450 -16.59 21.57 13.08
CA GLU A 450 -16.97 20.98 14.35
C GLU A 450 -16.30 19.60 14.44
N TYR A 451 -15.56 19.36 15.52
CA TYR A 451 -14.87 18.09 15.74
C TYR A 451 -15.73 17.22 16.65
N LEU A 452 -16.10 16.06 16.13
CA LEU A 452 -16.96 15.11 16.80
C LEU A 452 -16.10 14.17 17.64
N GLN A 453 -16.44 14.04 18.91
CA GLN A 453 -15.82 13.07 19.80
C GLN A 453 -16.57 11.74 19.67
N GLY A 454 -15.87 10.69 19.25
CA GLY A 454 -16.43 9.33 19.27
C GLY A 454 -16.61 8.79 20.69
N LEU A 455 -17.17 7.59 20.80
CA LEU A 455 -17.37 6.93 22.09
C LEU A 455 -16.03 6.67 22.81
N ASP A 456 -16.04 6.70 24.14
CA ASP A 456 -14.89 6.26 24.93
C ASP A 456 -15.02 4.77 25.23
N VAL A 457 -14.39 3.95 24.41
CA VAL A 457 -14.53 2.50 24.51
C VAL A 457 -13.77 1.92 25.69
N ILE A 458 -12.67 2.55 26.15
CA ILE A 458 -11.99 2.12 27.38
C ILE A 458 -13.00 2.19 28.52
N GLN A 459 -13.68 3.33 28.60
CA GLN A 459 -14.68 3.57 29.61
C GLN A 459 -15.89 2.62 29.46
N ILE A 460 -16.37 2.40 28.24
CA ILE A 460 -17.55 1.55 27.98
C ILE A 460 -17.27 0.06 28.20
N SER A 461 -16.10 -0.42 27.77
CA SER A 461 -15.71 -1.83 27.89
C SER A 461 -15.22 -2.21 29.29
N GLY A 462 -14.88 -1.24 30.12
CA GLY A 462 -14.31 -1.50 31.44
C GLY A 462 -13.02 -2.33 31.43
N ILE A 463 -12.31 -2.39 30.30
CA ILE A 463 -11.03 -3.09 30.20
C ILE A 463 -9.96 -2.27 30.90
N ASP A 464 -9.21 -2.94 31.77
CA ASP A 464 -8.01 -2.38 32.38
C ASP A 464 -6.82 -2.52 31.42
N ALA A 465 -6.37 -1.38 30.92
CA ALA A 465 -5.20 -1.20 30.06
C ALA A 465 -3.95 -1.89 30.55
N GLU A 466 -3.65 -1.60 31.81
CA GLU A 466 -2.39 -1.90 32.44
C GLU A 466 -2.37 -3.39 32.75
N GLN A 467 -3.50 -3.91 33.24
CA GLN A 467 -3.66 -5.33 33.47
C GLN A 467 -3.63 -6.13 32.16
N LEU A 468 -4.29 -5.68 31.09
CA LEU A 468 -4.28 -6.39 29.80
C LEU A 468 -2.86 -6.49 29.23
N ALA A 469 -2.11 -5.38 29.27
CA ALA A 469 -0.72 -5.37 28.82
C ALA A 469 0.15 -6.27 29.69
N GLN A 470 -0.06 -6.26 31.01
CA GLN A 470 0.68 -7.10 31.95
C GLN A 470 0.38 -8.59 31.75
N ASP A 471 -0.90 -8.97 31.69
CA ASP A 471 -1.35 -10.35 31.42
C ASP A 471 -0.75 -10.87 30.11
N PHE A 472 -0.77 -10.00 29.10
CA PHE A 472 -0.20 -10.31 27.81
C PHE A 472 1.32 -10.52 27.92
N VAL A 473 2.07 -9.60 28.53
CA VAL A 473 3.53 -9.74 28.71
C VAL A 473 3.89 -10.97 29.56
N ASP A 474 3.13 -11.26 30.61
CA ASP A 474 3.36 -12.40 31.51
C ASP A 474 3.08 -13.76 30.86
N SER A 475 2.36 -13.77 29.74
CA SER A 475 2.08 -15.00 29.00
C SER A 475 3.30 -15.56 28.24
N GLY A 476 4.30 -14.73 27.97
CA GLY A 476 5.47 -15.09 27.17
C GLY A 476 6.81 -14.93 27.90
N THR A 477 7.89 -15.16 27.17
CA THR A 477 9.26 -14.97 27.64
C THR A 477 9.87 -13.73 27.00
N VAL A 478 10.39 -12.84 27.85
CA VAL A 478 11.17 -11.67 27.47
C VAL A 478 12.62 -11.90 27.87
N ASN A 479 13.52 -11.98 26.89
CA ASN A 479 14.95 -11.93 27.15
C ASN A 479 15.44 -10.53 26.86
N GLU A 480 15.68 -9.78 27.93
CA GLU A 480 16.27 -8.47 27.83
C GLU A 480 17.63 -8.58 27.18
N ASP A 481 18.65 -9.08 27.88
CA ASP A 481 20.07 -9.04 27.49
C ASP A 481 20.37 -9.36 26.01
N GLU A 482 19.65 -10.32 25.41
CA GLU A 482 19.83 -10.73 24.02
C GLU A 482 18.85 -10.08 23.02
N GLY A 483 17.85 -9.34 23.49
CA GLY A 483 16.94 -8.55 22.66
C GLY A 483 15.82 -9.33 22.00
N TRP A 484 15.31 -10.41 22.60
CA TRP A 484 14.31 -11.26 21.96
C TRP A 484 13.14 -11.65 22.85
N VAL A 485 12.08 -12.08 22.18
CA VAL A 485 10.78 -12.41 22.76
C VAL A 485 10.23 -13.70 22.15
N THR A 486 9.50 -14.52 22.92
CA THR A 486 8.80 -15.70 22.38
C THR A 486 7.65 -16.19 23.28
N GLY A 487 6.73 -16.97 22.71
CA GLY A 487 5.79 -17.79 23.47
C GLY A 487 4.62 -17.06 24.12
N PHE A 488 4.25 -15.86 23.66
CA PHE A 488 3.11 -15.14 24.23
C PHE A 488 1.78 -15.74 23.77
N ASP A 489 0.75 -15.56 24.59
CA ASP A 489 -0.59 -16.05 24.33
C ASP A 489 -1.44 -14.99 23.62
N PRO A 490 -1.71 -15.16 22.31
CA PRO A 490 -2.53 -14.22 21.57
C PRO A 490 -4.00 -14.17 21.99
N THR A 491 -4.50 -15.22 22.66
CA THR A 491 -5.92 -15.34 23.02
C THR A 491 -6.34 -14.32 24.08
N ILE A 492 -5.37 -13.81 24.87
CA ILE A 492 -5.57 -12.74 25.85
C ILE A 492 -6.13 -11.49 25.17
N LEU A 493 -5.46 -11.07 24.10
CA LEU A 493 -5.84 -9.86 23.38
C LEU A 493 -7.09 -10.08 22.51
N GLN A 494 -7.29 -11.28 21.94
CA GLN A 494 -8.53 -11.67 21.24
C GLN A 494 -9.75 -11.62 22.17
N THR A 495 -9.58 -12.10 23.41
CA THR A 495 -10.64 -12.09 24.43
C THR A 495 -11.01 -10.66 24.82
N ALA A 496 -10.00 -9.81 25.06
CA ALA A 496 -10.20 -8.40 25.38
C ALA A 496 -10.95 -7.66 24.26
N GLN A 497 -10.57 -7.89 23.00
CA GLN A 497 -11.29 -7.33 21.86
C GLN A 497 -12.73 -7.82 21.79
N THR A 498 -12.97 -9.13 21.90
CA THR A 498 -14.34 -9.70 21.86
C THR A 498 -15.21 -9.13 22.99
N GLN A 499 -14.64 -8.96 24.18
CA GLN A 499 -15.30 -8.33 25.33
C GLN A 499 -15.65 -6.87 25.04
N ALA A 500 -14.69 -6.10 24.53
CA ALA A 500 -14.90 -4.71 24.15
C ALA A 500 -15.99 -4.58 23.09
N GLN A 501 -15.95 -5.42 22.04
CA GLN A 501 -16.95 -5.49 20.98
C GLN A 501 -18.34 -5.74 21.55
N THR A 502 -18.49 -6.76 22.38
CA THR A 502 -19.79 -7.11 22.96
C THR A 502 -20.35 -5.98 23.83
N GLN A 503 -19.51 -5.34 24.64
CA GLN A 503 -19.95 -4.26 25.53
C GLN A 503 -20.31 -3.00 24.76
N LEU A 504 -19.56 -2.69 23.72
CA LEU A 504 -19.87 -1.53 22.91
C LEU A 504 -21.10 -1.77 22.02
N GLU A 505 -21.31 -2.98 21.50
CA GLU A 505 -22.55 -3.35 20.80
C GLU A 505 -23.76 -3.11 21.69
N THR A 506 -23.66 -3.58 22.93
CA THR A 506 -24.69 -3.41 23.95
C THR A 506 -24.90 -1.92 24.25
N TYR A 507 -23.82 -1.15 24.44
CA TYR A 507 -23.90 0.28 24.72
C TYR A 507 -24.61 1.04 23.61
N ILE A 508 -24.24 0.81 22.36
CA ILE A 508 -24.84 1.47 21.19
C ILE A 508 -26.33 1.12 21.10
N GLN A 509 -26.70 -0.16 21.25
CA GLN A 509 -28.09 -0.61 21.18
C GLN A 509 -28.96 -0.05 22.31
N ASP A 510 -28.41 0.05 23.52
CA ASP A 510 -29.17 0.42 24.71
C ASP A 510 -29.20 1.94 24.97
N ASN A 511 -28.21 2.70 24.50
CA ASN A 511 -28.02 4.11 24.87
C ASN A 511 -28.10 5.10 23.70
N LEU A 512 -27.93 4.65 22.45
CA LEU A 512 -28.00 5.53 21.28
C LEU A 512 -29.28 5.29 20.48
N ILE A 513 -29.89 6.37 20.00
CA ILE A 513 -31.07 6.34 19.14
C ILE A 513 -30.64 6.87 17.78
N ASP A 514 -30.71 6.02 16.75
CA ASP A 514 -30.34 6.35 15.36
C ASP A 514 -28.93 6.98 15.24
N PRO A 515 -27.88 6.33 15.79
CA PRO A 515 -26.53 6.92 15.82
C PRO A 515 -25.92 7.04 14.41
N THR A 516 -25.17 8.12 14.18
CA THR A 516 -24.37 8.31 12.97
C THR A 516 -22.96 7.73 13.14
N VAL A 517 -22.23 7.57 12.03
CA VAL A 517 -20.80 7.18 12.07
C VAL A 517 -19.99 8.14 12.95
N GLY A 518 -20.23 9.45 12.81
CA GLY A 518 -19.56 10.47 13.60
C GLY A 518 -19.83 10.38 15.10
N ASP A 519 -21.00 9.88 15.52
CA ASP A 519 -21.33 9.70 16.94
C ASP A 519 -20.54 8.54 17.58
N VAL A 520 -20.14 7.54 16.78
CA VAL A 520 -19.43 6.37 17.29
C VAL A 520 -17.92 6.51 17.19
N ILE A 521 -17.40 6.82 16.00
CA ILE A 521 -15.95 6.86 15.76
C ILE A 521 -15.37 8.28 15.94
N GLY A 522 -16.22 9.31 15.96
CA GLY A 522 -15.81 10.70 15.91
C GLY A 522 -15.57 11.19 14.49
N GLY A 523 -14.82 12.28 14.35
CA GLY A 523 -14.45 12.82 13.04
C GLY A 523 -14.59 14.33 13.00
N ARG A 524 -14.87 14.89 11.81
CA ARG A 524 -15.13 16.33 11.70
C ARG A 524 -16.22 16.64 10.69
N SER A 525 -17.04 17.64 10.99
CA SER A 525 -18.03 18.15 10.05
C SER A 525 -17.71 19.61 9.68
N THR A 526 -17.91 19.96 8.41
CA THR A 526 -17.75 21.34 7.97
C THR A 526 -18.88 22.19 8.54
N ILE A 527 -18.56 23.32 9.19
CA ILE A 527 -19.57 24.31 9.56
C ILE A 527 -20.13 24.93 8.28
N VAL A 528 -21.33 24.48 7.92
CA VAL A 528 -22.05 24.86 6.70
C VAL A 528 -22.33 26.35 6.70
N LYS A 529 -22.07 26.99 5.56
CA LYS A 529 -22.45 28.39 5.30
C LYS A 529 -23.18 28.46 3.99
N GLU A 530 -24.35 29.07 3.99
CA GLU A 530 -25.14 29.26 2.79
C GLU A 530 -25.77 30.65 2.85
N TYR A 531 -25.51 31.45 1.82
CA TYR A 531 -26.05 32.80 1.69
C TYR A 531 -26.45 33.01 0.23
N PRO A 532 -27.46 33.84 -0.05
CA PRO A 532 -27.92 34.10 -1.42
C PRO A 532 -27.01 35.06 -2.21
N ILE A 533 -25.83 35.40 -1.68
CA ILE A 533 -24.89 36.38 -2.25
C ILE A 533 -23.43 36.01 -1.95
N LEU A 534 -22.49 36.45 -2.78
CA LEU A 534 -21.05 36.27 -2.53
C LEU A 534 -20.52 37.23 -1.44
N PRO A 535 -19.52 36.81 -0.64
CA PRO A 535 -18.87 37.66 0.35
C PRO A 535 -18.19 38.89 -0.30
N SER A 536 -17.95 39.94 0.50
CA SER A 536 -17.32 41.19 0.03
C SER A 536 -15.80 41.24 0.23
N SER A 537 -15.25 40.23 0.90
CA SER A 537 -13.82 40.07 1.14
C SER A 537 -13.52 38.63 1.56
N LEU A 538 -12.24 38.25 1.48
CA LEU A 538 -11.78 36.97 2.01
C LEU A 538 -11.90 36.92 3.54
N PRO A 539 -12.11 35.72 4.13
CA PRO A 539 -12.27 35.55 5.57
C PRO A 539 -11.00 35.81 6.37
N ASN A 540 -9.83 35.72 5.73
CA ASN A 540 -8.51 35.97 6.31
C ASN A 540 -7.89 37.23 5.71
N ARG A 541 -7.05 37.92 6.48
CA ARG A 541 -6.39 39.15 6.04
C ARG A 541 -5.37 38.82 4.95
N ILE A 542 -5.49 39.45 3.79
CA ILE A 542 -4.47 39.41 2.75
C ILE A 542 -3.29 40.30 3.17
N VAL A 543 -2.10 39.71 3.25
CA VAL A 543 -0.83 40.42 3.47
C VAL A 543 -0.30 40.93 2.14
N THR A 544 -0.39 40.12 1.09
CA THR A 544 0.08 40.45 -0.25
C THR A 544 -0.60 39.58 -1.28
N GLU A 545 -1.01 40.21 -2.40
CA GLU A 545 -1.30 39.52 -3.65
C GLU A 545 -0.01 39.44 -4.47
N GLY A 546 0.48 38.22 -4.69
CA GLY A 546 1.75 37.96 -5.35
C GLY A 546 1.62 37.94 -6.86
N ALA A 547 0.90 36.93 -7.36
CA ALA A 547 0.74 36.69 -8.79
C ALA A 547 -0.64 36.10 -9.12
N ARG A 548 -1.10 36.30 -10.36
CA ARG A 548 -2.34 35.74 -10.91
C ARG A 548 -2.04 34.75 -12.03
N TYR A 549 -2.76 33.64 -12.11
CA TYR A 549 -2.52 32.62 -13.12
C TYR A 549 -3.80 32.18 -13.84
N GLY A 550 -3.75 32.06 -15.17
CA GLY A 550 -4.75 31.35 -15.97
C GLY A 550 -4.59 29.82 -15.85
N SER A 551 -3.36 29.36 -15.63
CA SER A 551 -2.97 27.96 -15.40
C SER A 551 -1.82 27.91 -14.38
N ILE A 552 -1.76 26.88 -13.55
CA ILE A 552 -0.74 26.79 -12.49
C ILE A 552 0.67 26.65 -13.12
N PRO A 553 1.66 27.46 -12.70
CA PRO A 553 3.04 27.32 -13.19
C PRO A 553 3.66 25.98 -12.81
N THR A 554 4.51 25.42 -13.67
CA THR A 554 5.20 24.13 -13.43
C THR A 554 6.00 24.07 -12.13
N SER A 555 6.52 25.21 -11.64
CA SER A 555 7.21 25.26 -10.34
C SER A 555 6.30 25.01 -9.14
N LEU A 556 4.99 25.14 -9.32
CA LEU A 556 3.96 24.88 -8.30
C LEU A 556 3.21 23.57 -8.55
N GLN A 557 3.53 22.84 -9.61
CA GLN A 557 3.01 21.49 -9.86
C GLN A 557 3.89 20.45 -9.16
N GLN A 558 3.27 19.47 -8.52
CA GLN A 558 3.96 18.23 -8.20
C GLN A 558 4.17 17.45 -9.51
N GLN A 559 5.33 16.80 -9.65
CA GLN A 559 5.68 16.05 -10.85
C GLN A 559 6.17 14.65 -10.49
N ILE A 560 5.90 13.70 -11.38
CA ILE A 560 6.46 12.34 -11.31
C ILE A 560 7.20 12.04 -12.62
N THR A 561 8.33 11.37 -12.49
CA THR A 561 9.21 11.00 -13.61
C THR A 561 9.44 9.51 -13.60
N TYR A 562 9.32 8.88 -14.77
CA TYR A 562 9.61 7.46 -14.99
C TYR A 562 10.75 7.27 -15.98
N ALA A 563 11.56 6.24 -15.75
CA ALA A 563 12.47 5.71 -16.74
C ALA A 563 12.46 4.17 -16.69
N LEU A 564 12.65 3.55 -17.85
CA LEU A 564 12.71 2.09 -18.02
C LEU A 564 14.17 1.59 -18.06
N ASN A 565 15.15 2.45 -17.74
CA ASN A 565 16.54 2.08 -17.56
C ASN A 565 17.32 3.22 -16.90
N LYS A 566 18.54 2.92 -16.46
CA LYS A 566 19.53 3.89 -15.99
C LYS A 566 20.90 3.59 -16.58
N ASP A 567 21.77 4.59 -16.63
CA ASP A 567 23.15 4.42 -17.08
C ASP A 567 24.06 3.89 -15.96
N ILE A 568 25.35 3.73 -16.28
CA ILE A 568 26.37 3.23 -15.34
C ILE A 568 26.60 4.14 -14.13
N LEU A 569 26.22 5.42 -14.20
CA LEU A 569 26.31 6.38 -13.11
C LEU A 569 25.02 6.41 -12.27
N GLY A 570 23.99 5.70 -12.71
CA GLY A 570 22.67 5.65 -12.07
C GLY A 570 21.70 6.74 -12.54
N ASP A 571 22.07 7.51 -13.58
CA ASP A 571 21.20 8.53 -14.15
C ASP A 571 20.14 7.88 -15.05
N MET A 572 18.92 8.42 -15.01
CA MET A 572 17.81 7.92 -15.82
C MET A 572 18.10 8.07 -17.32
N ILE A 573 17.87 7.01 -18.09
CA ILE A 573 17.96 7.06 -19.55
C ILE A 573 16.58 7.42 -20.11
N ASP A 574 16.52 8.47 -20.92
CA ASP A 574 15.32 8.92 -21.63
C ASP A 574 14.09 9.07 -20.70
N PRO A 575 14.16 9.82 -19.59
CA PRO A 575 13.05 9.91 -18.64
C PRO A 575 11.83 10.63 -19.23
N ILE A 576 10.63 10.19 -18.86
CA ILE A 576 9.36 10.89 -19.14
C ILE A 576 8.80 11.50 -17.85
N THR A 577 8.36 12.76 -17.91
CA THR A 577 7.85 13.50 -16.73
C THR A 577 6.40 13.96 -16.96
N PHE A 578 5.55 13.76 -15.96
CA PHE A 578 4.16 14.19 -15.96
C PHE A 578 3.87 15.12 -14.76
N PRO A 579 3.00 16.13 -14.91
CA PRO A 579 2.31 16.72 -13.77
C PRO A 579 1.54 15.63 -13.03
N TRP A 580 1.63 15.62 -11.70
CA TRP A 580 0.97 14.60 -10.87
C TRP A 580 -0.55 14.61 -11.05
N SER A 581 -1.14 15.81 -11.22
CA SER A 581 -2.56 16.02 -11.49
C SER A 581 -3.09 15.25 -12.71
N ARG A 582 -2.22 14.93 -13.69
CA ARG A 582 -2.57 14.16 -14.89
C ARG A 582 -2.57 12.65 -14.68
N LEU A 583 -1.94 12.14 -13.62
CA LEU A 583 -1.82 10.71 -13.34
C LEU A 583 -2.49 10.28 -12.05
N ASN A 584 -2.76 11.22 -11.13
CA ASN A 584 -3.29 10.89 -9.82
C ASN A 584 -4.59 10.10 -9.95
N ASN A 585 -4.67 8.95 -9.30
CA ASN A 585 -5.80 8.02 -9.40
C ASN A 585 -6.05 7.45 -10.81
N ASN A 586 -5.27 7.73 -11.85
CA ASN A 586 -5.43 7.10 -13.18
C ASN A 586 -4.78 5.71 -13.21
N LYS A 587 -5.26 4.85 -14.12
CA LYS A 587 -4.66 3.55 -14.39
C LYS A 587 -3.35 3.76 -15.15
N VAL A 588 -2.24 3.37 -14.53
CA VAL A 588 -0.92 3.35 -15.15
C VAL A 588 -0.40 1.92 -15.10
N THR A 589 0.00 1.37 -16.23
CA THR A 589 0.35 -0.04 -16.36
C THR A 589 1.77 -0.19 -16.91
N LEU A 590 2.61 -0.96 -16.23
CA LEU A 590 3.87 -1.46 -16.77
C LEU A 590 3.64 -2.91 -17.24
N SER A 591 3.79 -3.12 -18.53
CA SER A 591 3.57 -4.42 -19.18
C SER A 591 4.68 -4.71 -20.18
N PHE A 592 4.69 -5.93 -20.72
CA PHE A 592 5.64 -6.33 -21.75
C PHE A 592 4.90 -6.97 -22.92
N ARG A 593 5.46 -6.77 -24.11
CA ARG A 593 5.02 -7.43 -25.35
C ARG A 593 6.19 -8.10 -26.06
N PRO A 594 5.95 -9.10 -26.93
CA PRO A 594 6.99 -9.65 -27.79
C PRO A 594 7.70 -8.55 -28.59
N ALA A 595 9.03 -8.66 -28.70
CA ALA A 595 9.83 -7.66 -29.39
C ALA A 595 9.63 -7.72 -30.91
N THR A 596 9.47 -8.92 -31.46
CA THR A 596 9.28 -9.20 -32.89
C THR A 596 8.23 -10.28 -33.12
N GLU A 597 7.80 -10.44 -34.37
CA GLU A 597 6.89 -11.53 -34.79
C GLU A 597 7.50 -12.91 -34.54
N ALA A 598 8.83 -13.06 -34.64
CA ALA A 598 9.50 -14.31 -34.31
C ALA A 598 9.40 -14.66 -32.81
N ASP A 599 9.45 -13.65 -31.94
CA ASP A 599 9.27 -13.81 -30.50
C ASP A 599 7.83 -14.22 -30.16
N GLU A 600 6.86 -13.65 -30.88
CA GLU A 600 5.44 -14.00 -30.75
C GLU A 600 5.15 -15.42 -31.24
N GLN A 601 5.70 -15.81 -32.39
CA GLN A 601 5.61 -17.19 -32.89
C GLN A 601 6.24 -18.18 -31.89
N ALA A 602 7.41 -17.87 -31.32
CA ALA A 602 8.06 -18.71 -30.33
C ALA A 602 7.21 -18.92 -29.06
N LEU A 603 6.47 -17.91 -28.61
CA LEU A 603 5.50 -18.06 -27.51
C LEU A 603 4.31 -18.94 -27.91
N GLN A 604 3.77 -18.74 -29.11
CA GLN A 604 2.62 -19.50 -29.60
C GLN A 604 2.92 -21.00 -29.71
N ILE A 605 4.15 -21.40 -30.04
CA ILE A 605 4.47 -22.83 -30.20
C ILE A 605 4.46 -23.61 -28.88
N LEU A 606 4.61 -22.92 -27.77
CA LEU A 606 4.63 -23.52 -26.43
C LEU A 606 3.20 -23.90 -25.99
N LEU A 607 2.18 -23.49 -26.75
CA LEU A 607 0.81 -23.90 -26.54
C LEU A 607 0.56 -25.31 -27.11
N PRO A 608 -0.26 -26.14 -26.44
CA PRO A 608 -0.69 -27.44 -26.95
C PRO A 608 -1.43 -27.31 -28.29
N GLU A 609 -1.29 -28.31 -29.17
CA GLU A 609 -2.12 -28.42 -30.37
C GLU A 609 -3.52 -28.95 -30.02
N GLY A 610 -4.57 -28.26 -30.49
CA GLY A 610 -5.97 -28.64 -30.24
C GLY A 610 -6.64 -27.87 -29.10
N GLU A 611 -7.86 -28.28 -28.72
CA GLU A 611 -8.59 -27.64 -27.62
C GLU A 611 -7.95 -28.00 -26.27
N VAL A 612 -7.49 -26.98 -25.53
CA VAL A 612 -7.01 -27.19 -24.16
C VAL A 612 -8.22 -27.38 -23.26
N THR A 613 -8.37 -28.59 -22.73
CA THR A 613 -9.49 -28.96 -21.86
C THR A 613 -9.11 -28.96 -20.38
N ASP A 614 -7.81 -28.91 -20.08
CA ASP A 614 -7.27 -29.00 -18.73
C ASP A 614 -5.97 -28.18 -18.61
N ILE A 615 -5.78 -27.46 -17.50
CA ILE A 615 -4.60 -26.62 -17.26
C ILE A 615 -3.30 -27.42 -17.23
N SER A 616 -3.34 -28.69 -16.81
CA SER A 616 -2.17 -29.58 -16.79
C SER A 616 -1.58 -29.84 -18.18
N GLN A 617 -2.30 -29.52 -19.25
CA GLN A 617 -1.81 -29.58 -20.63
C GLN A 617 -0.86 -28.44 -20.97
N LEU A 618 -0.88 -27.33 -20.22
CA LEU A 618 -0.04 -26.16 -20.47
C LEU A 618 1.37 -26.35 -19.88
N PRO A 619 2.40 -25.73 -20.48
CA PRO A 619 3.78 -25.89 -20.04
C PRO A 619 4.01 -25.30 -18.65
N THR A 620 4.67 -26.04 -17.77
CA THR A 620 5.01 -25.61 -16.39
C THR A 620 6.13 -24.55 -16.32
N SER A 621 6.80 -24.30 -17.44
CA SER A 621 7.80 -23.22 -17.58
C SER A 621 7.94 -22.79 -19.04
N ILE A 622 8.38 -21.55 -19.25
CA ILE A 622 8.59 -20.95 -20.57
C ILE A 622 10.10 -20.70 -20.76
N PRO A 623 10.74 -21.19 -21.83
CA PRO A 623 12.16 -20.95 -22.11
C PRO A 623 12.46 -19.46 -22.37
N SER A 624 12.91 -18.76 -21.34
CA SER A 624 13.23 -17.33 -21.33
C SER A 624 14.11 -16.87 -22.49
N TYR A 625 15.23 -17.56 -22.71
CA TYR A 625 16.26 -17.19 -23.68
C TYR A 625 15.78 -17.24 -25.15
N LEU A 626 14.66 -17.90 -25.45
CA LEU A 626 14.10 -17.94 -26.80
C LEU A 626 13.38 -16.64 -27.17
N ILE A 627 12.90 -15.90 -26.17
CA ILE A 627 11.91 -14.83 -26.36
C ILE A 627 12.51 -13.50 -25.89
N ASN A 628 12.53 -12.53 -26.80
CA ASN A 628 12.77 -11.13 -26.44
C ASN A 628 11.45 -10.38 -26.33
N ILE A 629 11.37 -9.51 -25.33
CA ILE A 629 10.22 -8.68 -25.04
C ILE A 629 10.62 -7.21 -24.91
N VAL A 630 9.64 -6.32 -25.01
CA VAL A 630 9.80 -4.88 -24.90
C VAL A 630 8.90 -4.37 -23.76
N PRO A 631 9.44 -3.64 -22.77
CA PRO A 631 8.64 -3.01 -21.73
C PRO A 631 7.87 -1.81 -22.27
N GLU A 632 6.62 -1.69 -21.84
CA GLU A 632 5.71 -0.59 -22.19
C GLU A 632 5.06 -0.01 -20.93
N LEU A 633 5.14 1.32 -20.80
CA LEU A 633 4.37 2.07 -19.83
C LEU A 633 3.12 2.62 -20.53
N LYS A 634 1.95 2.27 -20.01
CA LYS A 634 0.64 2.67 -20.52
C LYS A 634 -0.07 3.58 -19.52
N ILE A 635 -0.83 4.56 -20.00
CA ILE A 635 -1.75 5.38 -19.21
C ILE A 635 -3.14 5.19 -19.82
N GLU A 636 -4.11 4.70 -19.05
CA GLU A 636 -5.46 4.39 -19.53
C GLU A 636 -5.43 3.52 -20.80
N GLY A 637 -4.58 2.47 -20.79
CA GLY A 637 -4.36 1.56 -21.92
C GLY A 637 -3.50 2.11 -23.07
N GLN A 638 -3.19 3.41 -23.11
CA GLN A 638 -2.38 4.00 -24.19
C GLN A 638 -0.89 3.97 -23.87
N VAL A 639 -0.06 3.39 -24.75
CA VAL A 639 1.39 3.36 -24.61
C VAL A 639 1.96 4.78 -24.67
N VAL A 640 2.59 5.22 -23.58
CA VAL A 640 3.27 6.53 -23.47
C VAL A 640 4.78 6.43 -23.44
N LYS A 641 5.32 5.24 -23.12
CA LYS A 641 6.76 4.98 -23.17
C LYS A 641 7.05 3.53 -23.50
N THR A 642 8.09 3.31 -24.29
CA THR A 642 8.61 2.00 -24.66
C THR A 642 10.10 1.94 -24.33
N GLY A 643 10.57 0.82 -23.79
CA GLY A 643 12.01 0.61 -23.51
C GLY A 643 12.73 -0.15 -24.62
N ALA A 644 13.97 -0.54 -24.34
CA ALA A 644 14.74 -1.40 -25.25
C ALA A 644 14.25 -2.85 -25.17
N ALA A 645 14.40 -3.60 -26.26
CA ALA A 645 14.17 -5.05 -26.25
C ALA A 645 15.16 -5.74 -25.31
N MET A 646 14.66 -6.70 -24.53
CA MET A 646 15.41 -7.46 -23.53
C MET A 646 14.93 -8.91 -23.53
N SER A 647 15.72 -9.83 -22.98
CA SER A 647 15.30 -11.23 -22.90
C SER A 647 14.26 -11.42 -21.80
N LEU A 648 13.31 -12.33 -22.04
CA LEU A 648 12.27 -12.68 -21.09
C LEU A 648 12.89 -13.17 -19.77
N GLY A 649 12.42 -12.68 -18.62
CA GLY A 649 12.98 -13.00 -17.31
C GLY A 649 14.22 -12.19 -16.89
N GLU A 650 14.78 -11.34 -17.75
CA GLU A 650 15.81 -10.37 -17.34
C GLU A 650 15.24 -9.31 -16.39
N GLU A 651 16.10 -8.61 -15.64
CA GLU A 651 15.67 -7.54 -14.73
C GLU A 651 15.70 -6.18 -15.42
N LEU A 652 14.55 -5.51 -15.41
CA LEU A 652 14.36 -4.13 -15.81
C LEU A 652 14.57 -3.20 -14.62
N ASP A 653 15.47 -2.23 -14.74
CA ASP A 653 15.57 -1.12 -13.78
C ASP A 653 14.43 -0.12 -14.04
N PHE A 654 13.31 -0.28 -13.32
CA PHE A 654 12.22 0.69 -13.33
C PHE A 654 12.50 1.82 -12.34
N VAL A 655 12.73 3.02 -12.85
CA VAL A 655 13.16 4.17 -12.04
C VAL A 655 12.04 5.19 -11.92
N THR A 656 11.71 5.58 -10.68
CA THR A 656 10.71 6.60 -10.36
C THR A 656 11.34 7.75 -9.59
N ARG A 657 10.99 9.00 -9.93
CA ARG A 657 11.39 10.19 -9.15
C ARG A 657 10.23 11.15 -8.99
N ILE A 658 10.07 11.65 -7.77
CA ILE A 658 9.06 12.62 -7.39
C ILE A 658 9.70 14.00 -7.22
N LYS A 659 9.01 15.03 -7.70
CA LYS A 659 9.32 16.42 -7.40
C LYS A 659 8.08 17.09 -6.82
N PHE A 660 8.10 17.36 -5.52
CA PHE A 660 7.17 18.29 -4.88
C PHE A 660 7.51 19.72 -5.31
N ALA A 661 6.53 20.63 -5.23
CA ALA A 661 6.72 22.04 -5.56
C ALA A 661 7.87 22.70 -4.77
N HIS A 662 8.16 22.19 -3.57
CA HIS A 662 9.18 22.72 -2.66
C HIS A 662 10.45 21.85 -2.55
N LYS A 663 10.45 20.63 -3.11
CA LYS A 663 11.53 19.65 -2.90
C LYS A 663 11.56 18.57 -3.99
N THR A 664 12.75 18.22 -4.46
CA THR A 664 12.95 17.02 -5.29
C THR A 664 13.37 15.85 -4.40
N MET A 665 12.72 14.71 -4.56
CA MET A 665 13.06 13.48 -3.85
C MET A 665 14.13 12.69 -4.62
N PRO A 666 14.95 11.88 -3.94
CA PRO A 666 15.84 10.92 -4.58
C PRO A 666 15.06 9.99 -5.53
N SER A 667 15.74 9.52 -6.57
CA SER A 667 15.21 8.52 -7.50
C SER A 667 15.18 7.14 -6.82
N ARG A 668 14.10 6.39 -7.00
CA ARG A 668 13.99 4.99 -6.58
C ARG A 668 14.13 4.08 -7.79
N THR A 669 14.90 3.00 -7.66
CA THR A 669 14.94 1.91 -8.65
C THR A 669 14.24 0.69 -8.08
N TYR A 670 13.33 0.10 -8.84
CA TYR A 670 12.76 -1.22 -8.59
C TYR A 670 13.17 -2.17 -9.72
N LYS A 671 13.74 -3.33 -9.37
CA LYS A 671 14.16 -4.35 -10.33
C LYS A 671 12.99 -5.26 -10.67
N VAL A 672 12.30 -4.92 -11.75
CA VAL A 672 11.12 -5.64 -12.27
C VAL A 672 11.58 -6.82 -13.12
N ILE A 673 10.93 -7.96 -13.01
CA ILE A 673 11.18 -9.08 -13.92
C ILE A 673 10.52 -8.81 -15.28
N ALA A 674 11.28 -8.95 -16.36
CA ALA A 674 10.78 -8.90 -17.72
C ALA A 674 9.76 -10.01 -17.93
N GLY A 675 8.49 -9.63 -18.16
CA GLY A 675 7.34 -10.55 -18.22
C GLY A 675 6.31 -10.33 -17.10
N SER A 676 6.59 -9.43 -16.14
CA SER A 676 5.62 -8.97 -15.14
C SER A 676 4.46 -8.16 -15.77
N TYR A 677 3.36 -8.02 -15.03
CA TYR A 677 2.28 -7.09 -15.38
C TYR A 677 1.84 -6.35 -14.15
N LEU A 678 2.11 -5.05 -14.11
CA LEU A 678 2.07 -4.26 -12.89
C LEU A 678 1.20 -3.03 -13.09
N SER A 679 0.25 -2.82 -12.19
CA SER A 679 -0.29 -1.49 -11.91
C SER A 679 0.79 -0.66 -11.24
N VAL A 680 1.08 0.51 -11.80
CA VAL A 680 2.06 1.48 -11.28
C VAL A 680 1.30 2.53 -10.47
N ASN A 681 1.54 2.54 -9.17
CA ASN A 681 0.80 3.37 -8.24
C ASN A 681 1.19 4.84 -8.37
N VAL A 682 0.20 5.71 -8.56
CA VAL A 682 0.35 7.17 -8.57
C VAL A 682 -0.77 7.80 -7.77
N ILE A 683 -0.68 7.72 -6.44
CA ILE A 683 -1.74 8.20 -5.54
C ILE A 683 -1.17 9.23 -4.59
N ALA A 684 -1.78 10.42 -4.51
CA ALA A 684 -1.43 11.44 -3.53
C ALA A 684 -2.67 12.19 -3.09
N GLY A 685 -2.71 12.61 -1.82
CA GLY A 685 -3.85 13.30 -1.24
C GLY A 685 -5.03 12.37 -0.97
N SER A 686 -5.77 11.98 -2.01
CA SER A 686 -7.07 11.30 -1.89
C SER A 686 -7.26 10.14 -2.87
N VAL A 687 -8.25 9.29 -2.58
CA VAL A 687 -8.76 8.28 -3.52
C VAL A 687 -10.18 8.67 -3.95
N SER A 688 -10.48 8.54 -5.24
CA SER A 688 -11.79 8.84 -5.80
C SER A 688 -12.76 7.67 -5.63
N ALA A 689 -13.84 7.90 -4.90
CA ALA A 689 -14.94 6.93 -4.80
C ALA A 689 -15.65 6.70 -6.14
N GLN A 690 -15.79 7.75 -6.96
CA GLN A 690 -16.40 7.61 -8.29
C GLN A 690 -15.58 6.69 -9.19
N ARG A 691 -14.25 6.83 -9.20
CA ARG A 691 -13.38 5.95 -10.01
C ARG A 691 -13.44 4.50 -9.57
N LEU A 692 -13.57 4.25 -8.27
CA LEU A 692 -13.81 2.90 -7.75
C LEU A 692 -15.13 2.33 -8.31
N SER A 693 -16.24 3.08 -8.26
CA SER A 693 -17.54 2.65 -8.78
C SER A 693 -17.55 2.47 -10.31
N ASP A 694 -16.88 3.36 -11.06
CA ASP A 694 -16.71 3.25 -12.51
C ASP A 694 -15.91 1.97 -12.87
N LEU A 695 -14.85 1.69 -12.11
CA LEU A 695 -14.02 0.50 -12.29
C LEU A 695 -14.80 -0.78 -11.96
N GLN A 696 -15.60 -0.78 -10.89
CA GLN A 696 -16.48 -1.90 -10.55
C GLN A 696 -17.48 -2.19 -11.67
N THR A 697 -18.08 -1.16 -12.25
CA THR A 697 -18.98 -1.31 -13.41
C THR A 697 -18.26 -1.94 -14.60
N THR A 698 -17.01 -1.54 -14.83
CA THR A 698 -16.18 -2.10 -15.91
C THR A 698 -15.84 -3.57 -15.66
N LEU A 699 -15.45 -3.93 -14.43
CA LEU A 699 -15.15 -5.30 -14.04
C LEU A 699 -16.38 -6.20 -14.07
N GLU A 700 -17.56 -5.71 -13.68
CA GLU A 700 -18.82 -6.44 -13.79
C GLU A 700 -19.19 -6.69 -15.26
N ALA A 701 -18.97 -5.71 -16.14
CA ALA A 701 -19.16 -5.90 -17.59
C ALA A 701 -18.21 -6.97 -18.15
N THR A 702 -16.93 -6.95 -17.77
CA THR A 702 -15.95 -7.97 -18.15
C THR A 702 -16.37 -9.34 -17.61
N LYS A 703 -16.78 -9.44 -16.34
CA LYS A 703 -17.29 -10.68 -15.73
C LYS A 703 -18.47 -11.26 -16.52
N GLN A 704 -19.45 -10.43 -16.88
CA GLN A 704 -20.60 -10.85 -17.68
C GLN A 704 -20.18 -11.37 -19.06
N ILE A 705 -19.19 -10.76 -19.72
CA ILE A 705 -18.63 -11.26 -20.97
C ILE A 705 -17.99 -12.64 -20.76
N LEU A 706 -17.19 -12.82 -19.70
CA LEU A 706 -16.55 -14.11 -19.39
C LEU A 706 -17.57 -15.21 -19.09
N GLU A 707 -18.65 -14.90 -18.35
CA GLU A 707 -19.72 -15.83 -18.00
C GLU A 707 -20.66 -16.16 -19.16
N SER A 708 -20.76 -15.30 -20.18
CA SER A 708 -21.62 -15.50 -21.35
C SER A 708 -21.25 -16.76 -22.16
N ASN A 709 -20.00 -17.22 -22.05
CA ASN A 709 -19.39 -18.25 -22.92
C ASN A 709 -19.45 -17.90 -24.43
N ASP A 710 -19.72 -16.65 -24.81
CA ASP A 710 -19.68 -16.19 -26.19
C ASP A 710 -18.22 -15.99 -26.63
N GLN A 711 -17.74 -16.88 -27.50
CA GLN A 711 -16.36 -16.88 -27.98
C GLN A 711 -15.98 -15.56 -28.68
N ALA A 712 -16.89 -14.91 -29.40
CA ALA A 712 -16.57 -13.67 -30.12
C ALA A 712 -16.44 -12.48 -29.16
N GLN A 713 -17.28 -12.42 -28.12
CA GLN A 713 -17.19 -11.36 -27.11
C GLN A 713 -15.97 -11.55 -26.22
N ILE A 714 -15.73 -12.78 -25.77
CA ILE A 714 -14.53 -13.14 -25.01
C ILE A 714 -13.28 -12.86 -25.85
N ALA A 715 -13.32 -13.15 -27.16
CA ALA A 715 -12.24 -12.86 -28.08
C ALA A 715 -11.95 -11.36 -28.26
N ALA A 716 -12.87 -10.46 -27.89
CA ALA A 716 -12.67 -9.02 -28.00
C ALA A 716 -11.98 -8.40 -26.78
N LEU A 717 -11.97 -9.08 -25.62
CA LEU A 717 -11.37 -8.56 -24.39
C LEU A 717 -9.85 -8.36 -24.52
N SER A 718 -9.36 -7.27 -23.96
CA SER A 718 -7.94 -6.91 -23.89
C SER A 718 -7.28 -7.41 -22.60
N ARG A 719 -5.94 -7.45 -22.57
CA ARG A 719 -5.18 -7.70 -21.34
C ARG A 719 -5.45 -6.65 -20.26
N GLU A 720 -5.74 -5.43 -20.67
CA GLU A 720 -6.03 -4.35 -19.74
C GLU A 720 -7.37 -4.59 -19.02
N GLU A 721 -8.40 -5.06 -19.73
CA GLU A 721 -9.70 -5.41 -19.14
C GLU A 721 -9.63 -6.68 -18.27
N LEU A 722 -8.76 -7.63 -18.63
CA LEU A 722 -8.63 -8.90 -17.90
C LEU A 722 -7.73 -8.82 -16.67
N LEU A 723 -6.68 -7.99 -16.69
CA LEU A 723 -5.64 -7.95 -15.65
C LEU A 723 -5.38 -6.54 -15.13
N GLY A 724 -5.31 -5.56 -16.05
CA GLY A 724 -5.07 -4.15 -15.71
C GLY A 724 -6.13 -3.63 -14.74
N ASP A 725 -7.41 -3.83 -15.04
CA ASP A 725 -8.52 -3.39 -14.20
C ASP A 725 -8.51 -4.07 -12.83
N MET A 726 -8.15 -5.35 -12.75
CA MET A 726 -8.03 -6.07 -11.48
C MET A 726 -6.91 -5.50 -10.60
N PHE A 727 -5.70 -5.32 -11.13
CA PHE A 727 -4.59 -4.77 -10.33
C PHE A 727 -4.77 -3.29 -10.02
N TYR A 728 -5.44 -2.55 -10.89
CA TYR A 728 -5.84 -1.18 -10.64
C TYR A 728 -6.92 -1.09 -9.54
N ALA A 729 -7.86 -2.04 -9.45
CA ALA A 729 -8.79 -2.14 -8.33
C ALA A 729 -8.04 -2.36 -7.01
N GLY A 730 -7.03 -3.24 -7.02
CA GLY A 730 -6.13 -3.42 -5.87
C GLY A 730 -5.39 -2.15 -5.48
N THR A 731 -5.00 -1.33 -6.46
CA THR A 731 -4.37 -0.02 -6.21
C THR A 731 -5.31 0.94 -5.52
N LEU A 732 -6.48 1.22 -6.09
CA LEU A 732 -7.43 2.16 -5.49
C LEU A 732 -7.91 1.68 -4.13
N GLY A 733 -8.25 0.40 -4.01
CA GLY A 733 -8.73 -0.21 -2.79
C GLY A 733 -7.68 -0.25 -1.67
N TYR A 734 -6.42 -0.52 -1.99
CA TYR A 734 -5.30 -0.45 -1.02
C TYR A 734 -5.18 0.95 -0.41
N TYR A 735 -5.12 1.99 -1.24
CA TYR A 735 -4.93 3.35 -0.74
C TYR A 735 -6.18 3.90 -0.03
N ALA A 736 -7.39 3.50 -0.46
CA ALA A 736 -8.62 3.84 0.24
C ALA A 736 -8.60 3.29 1.67
N GLN A 737 -8.25 2.00 1.83
CA GLN A 737 -8.09 1.36 3.13
C GLN A 737 -6.99 2.00 3.97
N LEU A 738 -5.81 2.27 3.38
CA LEU A 738 -4.69 2.90 4.09
C LEU A 738 -5.09 4.27 4.67
N GLN A 739 -5.76 5.11 3.87
CA GLN A 739 -6.20 6.43 4.32
C GLN A 739 -7.25 6.34 5.42
N ALA A 740 -8.25 5.47 5.23
CA ALA A 740 -9.29 5.20 6.21
C ALA A 740 -8.70 4.73 7.56
N LEU A 741 -7.90 3.66 7.54
CA LEU A 741 -7.32 3.05 8.73
C LEU A 741 -6.35 3.99 9.45
N SER A 742 -5.54 4.75 8.70
CA SER A 742 -4.60 5.70 9.29
C SER A 742 -5.32 6.91 9.91
N TYR A 743 -6.38 7.42 9.27
CA TYR A 743 -7.21 8.49 9.84
C TYR A 743 -7.86 8.04 11.14
N MET A 744 -8.48 6.86 11.10
CA MET A 744 -9.09 6.22 12.27
C MET A 744 -8.08 6.05 13.41
N ALA A 745 -6.91 5.45 13.14
CA ALA A 745 -5.86 5.29 14.15
C ALA A 745 -5.44 6.63 14.83
N GLY A 746 -5.60 7.75 14.13
CA GLY A 746 -5.34 9.08 14.65
C GLY A 746 -6.42 9.63 15.59
N LEU A 747 -7.69 9.23 15.47
CA LEU A 747 -8.81 9.87 16.19
C LEU A 747 -8.65 9.79 17.72
N GLY A 748 -8.36 8.60 18.26
CA GLY A 748 -8.21 8.40 19.71
C GLY A 748 -6.92 9.00 20.31
N SER A 749 -5.89 9.20 19.49
CA SER A 749 -4.59 9.72 19.92
C SER A 749 -4.36 11.20 19.57
N LYS A 750 -5.33 11.84 18.90
CA LYS A 750 -5.15 13.12 18.17
C LYS A 750 -3.94 13.07 17.23
N GLY A 751 -3.74 11.93 16.57
CA GLY A 751 -2.79 11.77 15.47
C GLY A 751 -3.36 12.36 14.18
N HIS A 752 -2.50 12.95 13.36
CA HIS A 752 -2.86 13.49 12.05
C HIS A 752 -2.08 12.76 10.97
N TYR A 753 -2.77 12.27 9.95
CA TYR A 753 -2.19 11.56 8.82
C TYR A 753 -2.58 12.24 7.50
N GLN A 754 -1.62 12.32 6.59
CA GLN A 754 -1.86 12.66 5.20
C GLN A 754 -0.92 11.87 4.28
N LEU A 755 -1.46 11.33 3.19
CA LEU A 755 -0.67 10.74 2.12
C LEU A 755 -0.07 11.83 1.24
N GLY A 756 1.27 11.99 1.31
CA GLY A 756 2.01 12.90 0.44
C GLY A 756 2.21 12.33 -0.96
N ALA A 757 2.63 11.06 -1.05
CA ALA A 757 2.73 10.30 -2.29
C ALA A 757 2.84 8.79 -2.03
N GLY A 758 2.11 7.97 -2.77
CA GLY A 758 2.31 6.53 -2.87
C GLY A 758 2.87 6.20 -4.26
N ILE A 759 4.04 5.56 -4.29
CA ILE A 759 4.79 5.25 -5.53
C ILE A 759 5.36 3.84 -5.47
N GLY A 760 4.63 2.89 -6.02
CA GLY A 760 4.96 1.47 -5.96
C GLY A 760 4.31 0.70 -7.10
N THR A 761 4.32 -0.61 -6.99
CA THR A 761 3.65 -1.48 -7.96
C THR A 761 2.83 -2.55 -7.28
N ILE A 762 1.70 -2.88 -7.89
CA ILE A 762 0.85 -4.01 -7.53
C ILE A 762 0.63 -4.82 -8.80
N GLY A 763 0.92 -6.11 -8.78
CA GLY A 763 0.58 -6.98 -9.90
C GLY A 763 1.37 -8.26 -9.94
N TYR A 764 1.27 -8.96 -11.07
CA TYR A 764 1.92 -10.26 -11.24
C TYR A 764 3.41 -10.12 -11.53
N GLU A 765 4.22 -10.92 -10.84
CA GLU A 765 5.61 -11.17 -11.17
C GLU A 765 5.90 -12.67 -11.31
N PRO A 766 6.57 -13.12 -12.40
CA PRO A 766 6.93 -14.52 -12.56
C PRO A 766 8.15 -14.91 -11.72
N LYS A 767 8.28 -16.22 -11.42
CA LYS A 767 9.53 -16.80 -10.90
C LYS A 767 10.50 -17.04 -12.05
N VAL A 768 11.80 -16.83 -11.83
CA VAL A 768 12.85 -16.99 -12.86
C VAL A 768 13.93 -17.94 -12.36
N SER A 769 14.24 -18.96 -13.15
CA SER A 769 15.43 -19.78 -12.97
C SER A 769 16.57 -19.24 -13.84
N TYR A 770 17.80 -19.29 -13.31
CA TYR A 770 18.98 -18.77 -13.99
C TYR A 770 20.00 -19.88 -14.19
N PHE A 771 20.61 -19.91 -15.37
CA PHE A 771 21.83 -20.69 -15.60
C PHE A 771 22.97 -19.72 -15.92
N PHE A 772 23.92 -19.62 -14.98
CA PHE A 772 25.20 -18.93 -15.17
C PHE A 772 25.08 -17.50 -15.73
N GLY A 773 24.13 -16.73 -15.21
CA GLY A 773 23.91 -15.34 -15.62
C GLY A 773 22.81 -15.12 -16.65
N VAL A 774 22.27 -16.17 -17.25
CA VAL A 774 21.22 -16.08 -18.27
C VAL A 774 19.89 -16.59 -17.68
N PRO A 775 18.78 -15.84 -17.80
CA PRO A 775 17.45 -16.35 -17.50
C PRO A 775 17.16 -17.58 -18.35
N ARG A 776 16.98 -18.75 -17.70
CA ARG A 776 16.74 -20.02 -18.38
C ARG A 776 15.27 -20.22 -18.67
N ALA A 777 14.44 -20.01 -17.66
CA ALA A 777 13.01 -20.18 -17.77
C ALA A 777 12.29 -19.28 -16.79
N ILE A 778 11.09 -18.88 -17.18
CA ILE A 778 10.12 -18.31 -16.26
C ILE A 778 9.03 -19.33 -15.93
N GLN A 779 8.54 -19.25 -14.71
CA GLN A 779 7.51 -20.11 -14.15
C GLN A 779 6.36 -19.26 -13.62
N PRO A 780 5.17 -19.85 -13.42
CA PRO A 780 4.10 -19.20 -12.67
C PRO A 780 4.65 -18.62 -11.36
N GLY A 781 4.40 -17.34 -11.16
CA GLY A 781 4.80 -16.61 -9.96
C GLY A 781 3.59 -16.24 -9.11
N GLY A 782 3.53 -15.00 -8.66
CA GLY A 782 2.51 -14.55 -7.74
C GLY A 782 2.26 -13.06 -7.86
N ILE A 783 1.35 -12.57 -7.02
CA ILE A 783 0.99 -11.17 -6.97
C ILE A 783 1.90 -10.49 -5.96
N SER A 784 2.70 -9.54 -6.42
CA SER A 784 3.62 -8.76 -5.61
C SER A 784 3.05 -7.37 -5.33
N PHE A 785 3.24 -6.94 -4.09
CA PHE A 785 3.00 -5.59 -3.62
C PHE A 785 4.35 -5.03 -3.18
N ASP A 786 4.81 -3.94 -3.80
CA ASP A 786 6.00 -3.20 -3.37
C ASP A 786 5.64 -1.72 -3.30
N ILE A 787 5.26 -1.25 -2.12
CA ILE A 787 4.58 0.03 -1.93
C ILE A 787 5.34 0.95 -0.99
N PRO A 788 6.27 1.76 -1.51
CA PRO A 788 6.80 2.92 -0.82
C PRO A 788 5.75 4.01 -0.59
N LEU A 789 5.76 4.56 0.62
CA LEU A 789 4.93 5.70 1.01
C LEU A 789 5.76 6.92 1.39
N ILE A 790 5.28 8.09 0.98
CA ILE A 790 5.65 9.37 1.55
C ILE A 790 4.45 9.91 2.31
N VAL A 791 4.58 10.04 3.62
CA VAL A 791 3.49 10.42 4.53
C VAL A 791 3.84 11.70 5.28
N ASN A 792 2.82 12.43 5.71
CA ASN A 792 2.94 13.48 6.71
C ASN A 792 2.16 13.04 7.95
N THR A 793 2.84 12.89 9.08
CA THR A 793 2.23 12.52 10.35
C THR A 793 2.57 13.51 11.45
N ALA A 794 1.63 13.75 12.35
CA ALA A 794 1.82 14.62 13.51
C ALA A 794 1.01 14.15 14.72
N SER A 795 1.42 14.60 15.91
CA SER A 795 0.63 14.54 17.14
C SER A 795 -0.01 15.91 17.38
N GLY A 796 -1.27 15.92 17.83
CA GLY A 796 -2.05 17.14 18.03
C GLY A 796 -1.45 18.11 19.08
N ASP A 797 -0.71 17.57 20.05
CA ASP A 797 0.00 18.32 21.09
C ASP A 797 1.47 18.61 20.74
N GLY A 798 2.01 17.99 19.69
CA GLY A 798 3.41 18.09 19.30
C GLY A 798 4.36 17.19 20.10
N ASP A 799 3.83 16.22 20.87
CA ASP A 799 4.67 15.22 21.53
C ASP A 799 5.37 14.33 20.48
N VAL A 800 6.71 14.33 20.52
CA VAL A 800 7.55 13.65 19.54
C VAL A 800 7.42 12.13 19.64
N GLU A 801 7.27 11.60 20.86
CA GLU A 801 7.17 10.16 21.08
C GLU A 801 5.81 9.63 20.60
N LYS A 802 4.71 10.37 20.85
CA LYS A 802 3.39 10.05 20.28
C LYS A 802 3.41 10.12 18.75
N LYS A 803 4.06 11.14 18.17
CA LYS A 803 4.21 11.26 16.71
C LYS A 803 4.97 10.06 16.13
N LYS A 804 6.07 9.67 16.76
CA LYS A 804 6.89 8.52 16.37
C LYS A 804 6.06 7.24 16.41
N GLN A 805 5.36 6.98 17.51
CA GLN A 805 4.46 5.84 17.68
C GLN A 805 3.39 5.78 16.59
N PHE A 806 2.69 6.90 16.36
CA PHE A 806 1.68 6.98 15.32
C PHE A 806 2.26 6.73 13.92
N THR A 807 3.48 7.20 13.65
CA THR A 807 4.18 6.94 12.39
C THR A 807 4.49 5.45 12.20
N THR A 808 4.96 4.77 13.25
CA THR A 808 5.18 3.32 13.21
C THR A 808 3.87 2.55 13.01
N GLN A 809 2.76 2.97 13.62
CA GLN A 809 1.45 2.36 13.42
C GLN A 809 0.96 2.49 11.97
N VAL A 810 1.14 3.64 11.33
CA VAL A 810 0.83 3.83 9.91
C VAL A 810 1.65 2.87 9.03
N GLY A 811 2.94 2.69 9.31
CA GLY A 811 3.78 1.73 8.57
C GLY A 811 3.32 0.28 8.69
N VAL A 812 2.65 -0.06 9.79
CA VAL A 812 2.15 -1.41 10.05
C VAL A 812 0.82 -1.65 9.39
N ILE A 813 -0.05 -0.63 9.40
CA ILE A 813 -1.26 -0.64 8.59
C ILE A 813 -0.85 -0.83 7.11
N ASN A 814 0.14 -0.07 6.63
CA ASN A 814 0.71 -0.27 5.29
C ASN A 814 1.14 -1.72 5.06
N SER A 815 1.94 -2.30 5.96
CA SER A 815 2.42 -3.68 5.79
C SER A 815 1.34 -4.76 5.98
N THR A 816 0.30 -4.48 6.75
CA THR A 816 -0.84 -5.39 6.89
C THR A 816 -1.63 -5.42 5.58
N LEU A 817 -1.91 -4.25 5.01
CA LEU A 817 -2.64 -4.14 3.75
C LEU A 817 -1.94 -4.82 2.58
N GLU A 818 -0.61 -4.95 2.61
CA GLU A 818 0.19 -5.61 1.57
C GLU A 818 -0.06 -7.13 1.48
N HIS A 819 -0.53 -7.78 2.55
CA HIS A 819 -0.98 -9.18 2.48
C HIS A 819 -2.51 -9.31 2.49
N THR A 820 -3.23 -8.45 3.22
CA THR A 820 -4.69 -8.57 3.29
C THR A 820 -5.37 -8.18 1.98
N THR A 821 -4.91 -7.13 1.29
CA THR A 821 -5.53 -6.70 0.02
C THR A 821 -5.57 -7.83 -1.01
N PRO A 822 -4.46 -8.53 -1.33
CA PRO A 822 -4.53 -9.64 -2.25
C PRO A 822 -5.33 -10.84 -1.69
N GLU A 823 -5.27 -11.12 -0.39
CA GLU A 823 -6.13 -12.16 0.21
C GLU A 823 -7.61 -11.85 0.04
N LEU A 824 -8.02 -10.58 0.12
CA LEU A 824 -9.41 -10.19 -0.08
C LEU A 824 -9.85 -10.28 -1.54
N MET A 825 -8.94 -9.99 -2.47
CA MET A 825 -9.27 -9.94 -3.89
C MET A 825 -9.17 -11.29 -4.60
N PHE A 826 -8.28 -12.17 -4.14
CA PHE A 826 -7.86 -13.35 -4.89
C PHE A 826 -7.99 -14.66 -4.12
N ALA A 827 -8.33 -14.65 -2.82
CA ALA A 827 -8.59 -15.90 -2.11
C ALA A 827 -9.85 -16.57 -2.68
N PRO A 828 -9.86 -17.91 -2.83
CA PRO A 828 -11.02 -18.62 -3.35
C PRO A 828 -12.20 -18.57 -2.35
N ASP A 829 -13.41 -18.38 -2.90
CA ASP A 829 -14.67 -18.40 -2.13
C ASP A 829 -15.11 -19.81 -1.70
N ASP A 830 -14.45 -20.85 -2.24
CA ASP A 830 -14.74 -22.25 -1.92
C ASP A 830 -14.17 -22.61 -0.53
N PRO A 831 -15.02 -22.92 0.47
CA PRO A 831 -14.57 -23.28 1.81
C PRO A 831 -13.77 -24.59 1.86
N ASP A 832 -13.81 -25.41 0.82
CA ASP A 832 -13.05 -26.66 0.70
C ASP A 832 -11.72 -26.49 -0.08
N ALA A 833 -11.46 -25.31 -0.67
CA ALA A 833 -10.20 -25.03 -1.37
C ALA A 833 -9.03 -24.81 -0.41
N GLU A 834 -7.81 -25.18 -0.84
CA GLU A 834 -6.60 -24.83 -0.09
C GLU A 834 -6.47 -23.30 -0.04
N GLN A 835 -6.61 -22.76 1.17
CA GLN A 835 -6.51 -21.32 1.40
C GLN A 835 -5.05 -20.89 1.20
N SER A 836 -4.83 -19.91 0.32
CA SER A 836 -3.53 -19.28 0.20
C SER A 836 -3.47 -18.00 0.98
N ASP A 837 -2.49 -17.94 1.88
CA ASP A 837 -2.17 -16.79 2.70
C ASP A 837 -1.27 -15.83 1.92
N GLY A 838 -1.62 -14.55 1.97
CA GLY A 838 -0.70 -13.50 1.60
C GLY A 838 0.38 -13.39 2.67
N ILE A 839 1.55 -12.92 2.29
CA ILE A 839 2.65 -12.65 3.19
C ILE A 839 3.08 -11.19 3.08
N SER A 840 3.44 -10.62 4.23
CA SER A 840 4.13 -9.34 4.35
C SER A 840 5.08 -9.44 5.55
N ALA A 841 5.92 -8.42 5.79
CA ALA A 841 6.82 -8.42 6.94
C ALA A 841 6.08 -8.64 8.26
N VAL A 842 4.93 -8.00 8.40
CA VAL A 842 4.04 -8.11 9.57
C VAL A 842 3.45 -9.52 9.70
N LYS A 843 2.91 -10.09 8.62
CA LYS A 843 2.35 -11.46 8.64
C LYS A 843 3.43 -12.51 8.90
N ALA A 844 4.62 -12.33 8.35
CA ALA A 844 5.74 -13.24 8.56
C ALA A 844 6.18 -13.29 10.03
N LEU A 845 6.26 -12.14 10.70
CA LEU A 845 6.52 -12.08 12.15
C LEU A 845 5.42 -12.78 12.95
N GLN A 846 4.15 -12.62 12.57
CA GLN A 846 3.03 -13.33 13.22
C GLN A 846 3.16 -14.84 13.08
N ILE A 847 3.45 -15.34 11.88
CA ILE A 847 3.61 -16.79 11.61
C ILE A 847 4.80 -17.34 12.39
N ALA A 848 5.97 -16.70 12.31
CA ALA A 848 7.16 -17.12 13.04
C ALA A 848 6.90 -17.19 14.56
N SER A 849 6.20 -16.18 15.07
CA SER A 849 5.78 -16.13 16.47
C SER A 849 4.85 -17.27 16.85
N ALA A 850 3.86 -17.57 16.01
CA ALA A 850 2.92 -18.67 16.23
C ALA A 850 3.59 -20.05 16.16
N GLN A 851 4.69 -20.16 15.41
CA GLN A 851 5.56 -21.34 15.38
C GLN A 851 6.50 -21.42 16.59
N GLY A 852 6.45 -20.46 17.52
CA GLY A 852 7.30 -20.42 18.70
C GLY A 852 8.73 -19.98 18.43
N GLN A 853 9.01 -19.37 17.27
CA GLN A 853 10.31 -18.76 17.01
C GLN A 853 10.55 -17.57 17.95
N ARG A 854 11.82 -17.18 18.10
CA ARG A 854 12.17 -15.94 18.79
C ARG A 854 12.08 -14.78 17.83
N ILE A 855 11.40 -13.72 18.25
CA ILE A 855 11.41 -12.44 17.56
C ILE A 855 12.45 -11.55 18.21
N TYR A 856 13.42 -11.11 17.44
CA TYR A 856 14.52 -10.25 17.86
C TYR A 856 14.23 -8.81 17.51
N GLN A 857 14.54 -7.91 18.44
CA GLN A 857 14.82 -6.50 18.18
C GLN A 857 16.32 -6.26 18.28
N ILE A 858 16.92 -6.03 17.12
CA ILE A 858 18.34 -5.85 16.95
C ILE A 858 18.64 -4.36 16.83
N THR A 859 19.66 -3.95 17.55
CA THR A 859 20.21 -2.60 17.61
C THR A 859 21.72 -2.72 17.45
N GLN A 860 22.42 -1.60 17.23
CA GLN A 860 23.87 -1.62 17.21
C GLN A 860 24.49 -2.17 18.52
N SER A 861 23.80 -2.02 19.66
CA SER A 861 24.28 -2.49 20.96
C SER A 861 24.21 -4.01 21.19
N ASN A 862 23.29 -4.73 20.54
CA ASN A 862 23.12 -6.18 20.74
C ASN A 862 23.36 -6.99 19.46
N MET A 863 23.71 -6.37 18.33
CA MET A 863 23.88 -7.09 17.07
C MET A 863 24.93 -8.22 17.13
N SER A 864 25.99 -8.07 17.93
CA SER A 864 27.03 -9.10 18.07
C SER A 864 26.54 -10.37 18.77
N THR A 865 25.50 -10.28 19.60
CA THR A 865 24.89 -11.42 20.29
C THR A 865 23.64 -11.92 19.57
N ALA A 866 22.88 -11.02 18.94
CA ALA A 866 21.64 -11.36 18.24
C ALA A 866 21.90 -12.03 16.88
N LEU A 867 22.71 -11.43 16.00
CA LEU A 867 22.90 -11.90 14.61
C LEU A 867 23.37 -13.35 14.47
N PRO A 868 24.22 -13.90 15.36
CA PRO A 868 24.59 -15.32 15.29
C PRO A 868 23.42 -16.30 15.44
N ASN A 869 22.26 -15.85 15.94
CA ASN A 869 21.05 -16.65 16.10
C ASN A 869 20.03 -16.45 14.97
N ILE A 870 20.35 -15.66 13.94
CA ILE A 870 19.45 -15.34 12.83
C ILE A 870 19.91 -16.12 11.60
N HIS A 871 19.08 -17.04 11.11
CA HIS A 871 19.40 -17.96 10.02
C HIS A 871 18.74 -17.55 8.70
N HIS A 872 18.94 -16.28 8.31
CA HIS A 872 18.42 -15.72 7.07
C HIS A 872 19.44 -15.87 5.94
N ASP A 873 19.00 -15.68 4.70
CA ASP A 873 19.91 -15.66 3.55
C ASP A 873 20.93 -14.51 3.66
N GLN A 874 22.09 -14.67 3.02
CA GLN A 874 23.21 -13.75 3.20
C GLN A 874 22.90 -12.31 2.75
N ASP A 875 22.11 -12.14 1.67
CA ASP A 875 21.75 -10.80 1.18
C ASP A 875 20.88 -10.07 2.21
N THR A 876 19.94 -10.79 2.84
CA THR A 876 19.12 -10.27 3.94
C THR A 876 19.97 -9.93 5.18
N ILE A 877 20.93 -10.78 5.57
CA ILE A 877 21.82 -10.50 6.71
C ILE A 877 22.71 -9.28 6.45
N ASP A 878 23.26 -9.15 5.24
CA ASP A 878 24.10 -8.01 4.85
C ASP A 878 23.30 -6.70 4.91
N GLU A 879 22.05 -6.72 4.44
CA GLU A 879 21.14 -5.57 4.52
C GLU A 879 20.82 -5.20 5.98
N ILE A 880 20.52 -6.19 6.82
CA ILE A 880 20.27 -6.00 8.26
C ILE A 880 21.51 -5.37 8.92
N GLN A 881 22.70 -5.91 8.66
CA GLN A 881 23.96 -5.38 9.20
C GLN A 881 24.23 -3.94 8.76
N ALA A 882 24.04 -3.65 7.46
CA ALA A 882 24.20 -2.30 6.93
C ALA A 882 23.24 -1.31 7.60
N SER A 883 22.00 -1.74 7.86
CA SER A 883 20.97 -0.95 8.55
C SER A 883 21.32 -0.66 10.00
N LEU A 884 21.77 -1.68 10.74
CA LEU A 884 22.21 -1.55 12.13
C LEU A 884 23.42 -0.62 12.25
N ASN A 885 24.36 -0.71 11.29
CA ASN A 885 25.52 0.18 11.21
C ASN A 885 25.15 1.63 10.89
N ALA A 886 24.02 1.86 10.19
CA ALA A 886 23.46 3.19 9.94
C ALA A 886 22.68 3.75 11.14
N GLY A 887 22.54 3.00 12.24
CA GLY A 887 21.82 3.44 13.45
C GLY A 887 20.32 3.09 13.46
N ASN A 888 19.85 2.31 12.49
CA ASN A 888 18.49 1.80 12.47
C ASN A 888 18.30 0.65 13.48
N VAL A 889 17.04 0.38 13.82
CA VAL A 889 16.62 -0.77 14.61
C VAL A 889 16.01 -1.81 13.68
N VAL A 890 16.33 -3.08 13.87
CA VAL A 890 15.79 -4.17 13.05
C VAL A 890 14.91 -5.08 13.90
N ILE A 891 13.73 -5.44 13.42
CA ILE A 891 12.86 -6.46 14.03
C ILE A 891 12.75 -7.64 13.07
N THR A 892 13.10 -8.85 13.51
CA THR A 892 13.05 -10.06 12.68
C THR A 892 12.90 -11.33 13.52
N HIS A 893 12.81 -12.50 12.89
CA HIS A 893 12.67 -13.80 13.55
C HIS A 893 13.90 -14.70 13.32
N THR A 894 13.92 -15.90 13.91
CA THR A 894 15.09 -16.80 13.93
C THR A 894 15.33 -17.52 12.61
N ASP A 895 14.29 -18.14 12.06
CA ASP A 895 14.37 -19.09 10.94
C ASP A 895 13.34 -18.78 9.86
N SER A 896 13.60 -19.18 8.62
CA SER A 896 12.62 -19.04 7.53
C SER A 896 11.29 -19.71 7.86
N ILE A 897 10.20 -19.09 7.42
CA ILE A 897 8.84 -19.62 7.48
C ILE A 897 8.39 -20.02 6.07
N SER A 898 7.36 -20.86 6.02
CA SER A 898 6.75 -21.33 4.77
C SER A 898 5.26 -21.04 4.81
N VAL A 899 4.75 -20.41 3.75
CA VAL A 899 3.31 -20.34 3.42
C VAL A 899 3.13 -20.90 2.01
N SER A 900 1.88 -21.17 1.59
CA SER A 900 1.64 -21.71 0.26
C SER A 900 2.39 -20.88 -0.81
N GLY A 901 3.21 -21.54 -1.63
CA GLY A 901 3.97 -20.95 -2.74
C GLY A 901 5.07 -19.93 -2.38
N TRP A 902 5.38 -19.70 -1.10
CA TRP A 902 6.42 -18.77 -0.65
C TRP A 902 7.18 -19.27 0.59
N ASP A 903 8.51 -19.22 0.51
CA ASP A 903 9.43 -19.51 1.61
C ASP A 903 10.32 -18.30 1.84
N GLY A 904 10.51 -17.92 3.11
CA GLY A 904 11.35 -16.78 3.40
C GLY A 904 11.21 -16.21 4.81
N VAL A 905 11.63 -14.96 4.96
CA VAL A 905 11.67 -14.26 6.23
C VAL A 905 11.04 -12.89 6.12
N GLY A 906 10.45 -12.41 7.21
CA GLY A 906 9.98 -11.04 7.38
C GLY A 906 10.88 -10.25 8.31
N TYR A 907 11.14 -9.00 7.97
CA TYR A 907 11.91 -8.11 8.81
C TYR A 907 11.52 -6.64 8.61
N ILE A 908 11.65 -5.86 9.67
CA ILE A 908 11.30 -4.44 9.70
C ILE A 908 12.56 -3.66 10.06
N ILE A 909 12.91 -2.65 9.27
CA ILE A 909 14.02 -1.73 9.54
C ILE A 909 13.40 -0.38 9.91
N LEU A 910 13.59 0.07 11.15
CA LEU A 910 13.02 1.29 11.70
C LEU A 910 14.09 2.36 11.93
N ASP A 911 13.81 3.57 11.47
CA ASP A 911 14.52 4.76 11.92
C ASP A 911 14.18 5.03 13.39
N SER A 912 15.21 5.05 14.24
CA SER A 912 15.04 5.13 15.69
C SER A 912 14.58 6.50 16.19
N GLU A 913 14.67 7.56 15.38
CA GLU A 913 14.27 8.92 15.74
C GLU A 913 12.84 9.23 15.31
N THR A 914 12.46 8.81 14.11
CA THR A 914 11.20 9.19 13.46
C THR A 914 10.14 8.09 13.52
N GLY A 915 10.55 6.83 13.68
CA GLY A 915 9.65 5.67 13.68
C GLY A 915 9.15 5.27 12.29
N ILE A 916 9.65 5.89 11.22
CA ILE A 916 9.41 5.44 9.84
C ILE A 916 10.16 4.13 9.60
N GLY A 917 9.56 3.23 8.82
CA GLY A 917 10.11 1.88 8.65
C GLY A 917 10.05 1.36 7.22
N ALA A 918 11.05 0.57 6.86
CA ALA A 918 10.96 -0.37 5.75
C ALA A 918 10.40 -1.70 6.25
N TYR A 919 9.36 -2.22 5.62
CA TYR A 919 8.68 -3.45 5.99
C TYR A 919 8.93 -4.45 4.87
N LYS A 920 9.82 -5.39 5.13
CA LYS A 920 10.47 -6.18 4.08
C LYS A 920 10.23 -7.68 4.25
N ILE A 921 10.21 -8.35 3.10
CA ILE A 921 10.27 -9.81 2.98
C ILE A 921 11.56 -10.21 2.25
N SER A 922 11.99 -11.47 2.37
CA SER A 922 13.17 -12.00 1.67
C SER A 922 13.16 -11.69 0.17
N GLY A 923 14.35 -11.44 -0.40
CA GLY A 923 14.50 -10.85 -1.75
C GLY A 923 14.45 -9.32 -1.78
N GLY A 924 14.23 -8.68 -0.63
CA GLY A 924 14.40 -7.24 -0.44
C GLY A 924 13.20 -6.38 -0.85
N ALA A 925 12.09 -7.00 -1.25
CA ALA A 925 10.86 -6.29 -1.55
C ALA A 925 10.35 -5.56 -0.30
N ASN A 926 9.97 -4.29 -0.45
CA ASN A 926 9.29 -3.53 0.61
C ASN A 926 7.79 -3.66 0.38
N GLY A 927 7.29 -4.87 0.66
CA GLY A 927 5.88 -5.08 0.74
C GLY A 927 5.44 -6.52 0.98
N GLY A 928 4.56 -7.01 0.12
CA GLY A 928 3.89 -8.30 0.27
C GLY A 928 3.92 -9.18 -0.98
N TRP A 929 3.56 -10.43 -0.78
CA TRP A 929 3.46 -11.45 -1.81
C TRP A 929 2.24 -12.31 -1.55
N TRP A 930 1.51 -12.65 -2.59
CA TRP A 930 0.46 -13.65 -2.54
C TRP A 930 0.70 -14.65 -3.65
N SER A 931 0.77 -15.93 -3.29
CA SER A 931 0.85 -17.00 -4.27
C SER A 931 -0.54 -17.55 -4.54
N ASP A 932 -0.82 -17.89 -5.79
CA ASP A 932 -2.02 -18.65 -6.11
C ASP A 932 -1.69 -20.14 -5.91
N PRO A 933 -2.45 -20.88 -5.08
CA PRO A 933 -2.24 -22.33 -4.93
C PRO A 933 -2.60 -23.08 -6.22
N LEU A 934 -3.36 -22.44 -7.12
CA LEU A 934 -3.69 -22.93 -8.46
C LEU A 934 -2.85 -22.21 -9.52
N GLY A 935 -1.54 -22.00 -9.26
CA GLY A 935 -0.56 -21.30 -10.10
C GLY A 935 -0.60 -21.67 -11.59
N ASP A 936 -1.56 -21.08 -12.30
CA ASP A 936 -1.93 -21.48 -13.65
C ASP A 936 -0.98 -20.85 -14.66
N THR A 937 -0.26 -21.71 -15.37
CA THR A 937 0.59 -21.41 -16.53
C THR A 937 -0.18 -20.66 -17.63
N ALA A 938 -1.51 -20.79 -17.69
CA ALA A 938 -2.38 -19.98 -18.54
C ALA A 938 -2.26 -18.48 -18.26
N LYS A 939 -2.18 -18.07 -16.99
CA LYS A 939 -2.01 -16.66 -16.59
C LYS A 939 -0.67 -16.15 -17.10
N LEU A 940 0.39 -16.95 -16.94
CA LEU A 940 1.73 -16.62 -17.43
C LEU A 940 1.77 -16.42 -18.95
N LEU A 941 1.14 -17.28 -19.74
CA LEU A 941 1.05 -17.10 -21.19
C LEU A 941 0.22 -15.86 -21.57
N LEU A 942 -0.85 -15.54 -20.82
CA LEU A 942 -1.68 -14.34 -21.05
C LEU A 942 -0.84 -13.08 -20.89
N LEU A 943 0.02 -13.06 -19.88
CA LEU A 943 0.91 -11.95 -19.55
C LEU A 943 2.01 -11.71 -20.60
N LEU A 944 2.28 -12.66 -21.49
CA LEU A 944 3.37 -12.56 -22.46
C LEU A 944 2.87 -12.37 -23.89
N SER A 945 1.61 -12.70 -24.17
CA SER A 945 0.97 -12.46 -25.46
C SER A 945 0.74 -10.95 -25.70
N GLY A 946 1.11 -10.42 -26.88
CA GLY A 946 0.90 -9.00 -27.22
C GLY A 946 -0.58 -8.67 -27.47
N ASP A 947 -0.92 -7.37 -27.51
CA ASP A 947 -2.32 -6.90 -27.71
C ASP A 947 -2.95 -7.36 -29.05
N TYR A 948 -2.14 -7.86 -30.00
CA TYR A 948 -2.54 -8.16 -31.39
C TYR A 948 -2.45 -9.63 -31.82
N GLY A 949 -2.03 -10.55 -30.94
CA GLY A 949 -1.74 -11.95 -31.30
C GLY A 949 -2.43 -13.00 -30.45
N PHE A 950 -3.66 -12.71 -30.01
CA PHE A 950 -4.47 -13.67 -29.28
C PHE A 950 -5.10 -14.68 -30.23
N SER A 951 -4.97 -15.98 -29.93
CA SER A 951 -5.87 -16.97 -30.54
C SER A 951 -7.20 -16.97 -29.79
N ASP A 952 -8.33 -17.10 -30.51
CA ASP A 952 -9.69 -17.16 -29.94
C ASP A 952 -9.83 -18.28 -28.88
N LEU A 953 -9.06 -19.36 -29.07
CA LEU A 953 -8.97 -20.49 -28.16
C LEU A 953 -8.44 -20.09 -26.77
N PHE A 954 -7.45 -19.18 -26.73
CA PHE A 954 -6.79 -18.77 -25.50
C PHE A 954 -7.71 -17.95 -24.60
N LYS A 955 -8.47 -17.01 -25.18
CA LYS A 955 -9.41 -16.17 -24.42
C LYS A 955 -10.55 -17.01 -23.81
N PHE A 956 -11.00 -18.06 -24.52
CA PHE A 956 -12.00 -19.01 -24.04
C PHE A 956 -11.53 -19.88 -22.87
N ILE A 957 -10.27 -20.34 -22.87
CA ILE A 957 -9.69 -21.10 -21.76
C ILE A 957 -9.51 -20.20 -20.54
N THR A 958 -8.98 -18.99 -20.75
CA THR A 958 -8.76 -18.03 -19.66
C THR A 958 -10.07 -17.53 -19.06
N SER A 959 -11.16 -17.44 -19.82
CA SER A 959 -12.46 -17.00 -19.26
C SER A 959 -13.04 -17.98 -18.26
N LYS A 960 -12.78 -19.29 -18.42
CA LYS A 960 -13.21 -20.32 -17.46
C LYS A 960 -12.36 -20.34 -16.18
N LEU A 961 -11.11 -19.87 -16.25
CA LEU A 961 -10.15 -19.86 -15.14
C LEU A 961 -10.17 -18.54 -14.35
N ILE A 962 -10.41 -17.42 -15.03
CA ILE A 962 -10.38 -16.07 -14.45
C ILE A 962 -11.73 -15.68 -13.80
N GLY A 963 -12.83 -16.36 -14.14
CA GLY A 963 -14.16 -16.08 -13.58
C GLY A 963 -14.20 -16.10 -12.04
N GLY A 964 -13.45 -17.00 -11.38
CA GLY A 964 -13.34 -17.04 -9.92
C GLY A 964 -12.59 -15.82 -9.33
N ALA A 965 -11.56 -15.33 -10.02
CA ALA A 965 -10.81 -14.15 -9.58
C ALA A 965 -11.62 -12.86 -9.73
N PHE A 966 -12.51 -12.78 -10.74
CA PHE A 966 -13.47 -11.67 -10.84
C PHE A 966 -14.54 -11.75 -9.74
N GLY A 967 -14.92 -12.94 -9.27
CA GLY A 967 -15.76 -13.13 -8.08
C GLY A 967 -15.17 -12.42 -6.86
N GLY A 968 -13.95 -12.81 -6.45
CA GLY A 968 -13.26 -12.21 -5.30
C GLY A 968 -13.02 -10.70 -5.43
N VAL A 969 -12.73 -10.20 -6.64
CA VAL A 969 -12.60 -8.75 -6.87
C VAL A 969 -13.95 -8.03 -6.75
N MET A 970 -15.05 -8.63 -7.21
CA MET A 970 -16.38 -8.02 -7.05
C MET A 970 -16.83 -8.04 -5.60
N ASP A 971 -16.59 -9.13 -4.86
CA ASP A 971 -16.83 -9.18 -3.42
C ASP A 971 -16.00 -8.10 -2.70
N PHE A 972 -14.75 -7.90 -3.12
CA PHE A 972 -13.92 -6.78 -2.66
C PHE A 972 -14.55 -5.42 -2.93
N PHE A 973 -15.21 -5.20 -4.07
CA PHE A 973 -15.96 -3.95 -4.31
C PHE A 973 -17.23 -3.84 -3.48
N ASP A 974 -17.99 -4.91 -3.28
CA ASP A 974 -19.18 -4.91 -2.42
C ASP A 974 -18.80 -4.48 -0.98
N ILE A 975 -17.61 -4.89 -0.52
CA ILE A 975 -16.99 -4.42 0.73
C ILE A 975 -16.70 -2.90 0.68
N LEU A 976 -16.29 -2.36 -0.47
CA LEU A 976 -15.99 -0.93 -0.63
C LEU A 976 -17.24 -0.04 -0.85
N GLU A 977 -18.33 -0.55 -1.44
CA GLU A 977 -19.40 0.27 -2.04
C GLU A 977 -20.69 0.43 -1.20
N GLU A 978 -20.98 -0.44 -0.22
CA GLU A 978 -22.29 -0.41 0.47
C GLU A 978 -22.56 0.97 1.18
N ASP A 979 -23.43 1.76 0.53
CA ASP A 979 -24.03 3.08 0.80
C ASP A 979 -23.15 4.25 1.32
N SER A 980 -22.53 4.95 0.37
CA SER A 980 -22.01 6.33 0.43
C SER A 980 -23.10 7.42 0.57
N CYS A 981 -24.08 7.22 1.45
CA CYS A 981 -25.15 8.17 1.70
C CYS A 981 -24.70 9.33 2.62
N GLY A 982 -24.17 10.40 2.03
CA GLY A 982 -24.37 11.78 2.52
C GLY A 982 -23.82 12.18 3.89
N VAL A 983 -22.93 11.41 4.51
CA VAL A 983 -22.22 11.84 5.72
C VAL A 983 -20.95 12.58 5.29
N GLY A 984 -20.80 13.81 5.79
CA GLY A 984 -19.79 14.80 5.38
C GLY A 984 -18.33 14.46 5.68
N ASP A 985 -17.94 13.19 5.72
CA ASP A 985 -16.56 12.73 5.60
C ASP A 985 -16.57 11.63 4.52
N ALA A 986 -15.95 11.88 3.36
CA ALA A 986 -15.78 10.86 2.30
C ALA A 986 -14.97 9.65 2.80
N ALA A 987 -14.24 9.80 3.91
CA ALA A 987 -13.75 8.68 4.70
C ALA A 987 -14.92 7.92 5.36
N GLY A 988 -15.76 8.55 6.18
CA GLY A 988 -16.79 7.88 6.98
C GLY A 988 -17.84 7.06 6.22
N GLY A 989 -18.22 7.44 4.99
CA GLY A 989 -19.19 6.70 4.18
C GLY A 989 -18.63 5.41 3.56
N ALA A 990 -17.42 5.46 2.99
CA ALA A 990 -16.73 4.28 2.46
C ALA A 990 -16.10 3.41 3.58
N VAL A 991 -15.75 4.02 4.71
CA VAL A 991 -15.13 3.38 5.88
C VAL A 991 -16.03 2.32 6.52
N LEU A 992 -17.36 2.47 6.44
CA LEU A 992 -18.24 1.63 7.24
C LEU A 992 -18.24 0.18 6.77
N ASN A 993 -18.27 -0.09 5.47
CA ASN A 993 -18.36 -1.47 4.97
C ASN A 993 -17.03 -2.12 4.62
N ILE A 994 -15.96 -1.32 4.42
CA ILE A 994 -14.55 -1.80 4.38
C ILE A 994 -14.24 -2.71 5.58
N ILE A 995 -14.90 -2.44 6.72
CA ILE A 995 -14.67 -3.11 7.99
C ILE A 995 -15.62 -4.32 8.20
N VAL A 996 -16.63 -4.52 7.35
CA VAL A 996 -17.76 -5.43 7.63
C VAL A 996 -17.70 -6.72 6.82
N GLY A 997 -17.45 -6.66 5.51
CA GLY A 997 -17.61 -7.86 4.67
C GLY A 997 -16.48 -8.89 4.81
N SER A 998 -15.25 -8.47 5.11
CA SER A 998 -14.09 -9.37 5.12
C SER A 998 -13.03 -9.06 6.18
N PHE A 999 -13.09 -7.86 6.76
CA PHE A 999 -12.32 -7.48 7.94
C PHE A 999 -12.69 -8.33 9.16
N LEU A 1000 -13.95 -8.78 9.28
CA LEU A 1000 -14.44 -9.61 10.38
C LEU A 1000 -13.80 -11.02 10.43
N GLY A 1001 -13.11 -11.42 9.35
CA GLY A 1001 -12.41 -12.71 9.21
C GLY A 1001 -10.89 -12.70 9.47
N LYS A 1002 -10.20 -11.56 9.27
CA LYS A 1002 -8.73 -11.56 8.99
C LYS A 1002 -7.92 -10.32 9.42
N LEU A 1003 -8.39 -9.55 10.39
CA LEU A 1003 -7.90 -8.19 10.66
C LEU A 1003 -6.51 -7.89 11.32
N GLY A 1004 -5.32 -8.35 10.91
CA GLY A 1004 -3.98 -8.27 11.62
C GLY A 1004 -3.38 -7.03 12.36
N GLY A 1005 -3.81 -5.77 12.20
CA GLY A 1005 -2.82 -4.67 12.08
C GLY A 1005 -2.59 -3.53 13.12
N ILE A 1006 -3.28 -3.38 14.26
CA ILE A 1006 -3.32 -2.02 14.91
C ILE A 1006 -2.32 -1.76 16.07
N LEU A 1007 -1.54 -2.73 16.56
CA LEU A 1007 -0.93 -2.63 17.91
C LEU A 1007 0.51 -2.08 18.03
N LEU A 1008 1.09 -1.51 16.97
CA LEU A 1008 2.50 -1.08 16.99
C LEU A 1008 2.84 0.24 17.69
N ALA A 1009 1.86 1.13 17.92
CA ALA A 1009 2.11 2.42 18.59
C ALA A 1009 2.18 2.35 20.13
N SER A 1010 1.95 1.18 20.73
CA SER A 1010 1.39 1.09 22.08
C SER A 1010 2.37 1.11 23.24
N ILE A 1011 3.67 1.05 22.97
CA ILE A 1011 4.53 0.29 23.89
C ILE A 1011 5.30 1.20 24.85
N VAL A 1012 4.94 2.48 24.83
CA VAL A 1012 5.28 3.43 25.89
C VAL A 1012 4.04 3.75 26.74
N ASN A 1013 2.84 3.28 26.36
CA ASN A 1013 1.59 3.56 27.08
C ASN A 1013 0.49 2.50 26.83
N PRO A 1014 0.10 1.71 27.85
CA PRO A 1014 -1.02 0.75 27.79
C PRO A 1014 -2.34 1.34 27.22
N LEU A 1015 -2.52 2.66 27.35
CA LEU A 1015 -3.65 3.40 26.79
C LEU A 1015 -3.75 3.33 25.24
N VAL A 1016 -2.63 3.23 24.53
CA VAL A 1016 -2.58 3.26 23.05
C VAL A 1016 -2.86 1.88 22.44
N LEU A 1017 -2.45 0.80 23.14
CA LEU A 1017 -2.78 -0.60 22.84
C LEU A 1017 -4.29 -0.82 22.78
N LEU A 1018 -4.93 -0.18 23.74
CA LEU A 1018 -6.35 -0.19 23.93
C LEU A 1018 -7.05 0.62 22.85
N ILE A 1019 -6.65 1.87 22.60
CA ILE A 1019 -7.24 2.71 21.54
C ILE A 1019 -7.28 1.93 20.20
N ALA A 1020 -6.23 1.19 19.87
CA ALA A 1020 -6.17 0.31 18.72
C ALA A 1020 -7.24 -0.82 18.71
N ILE A 1021 -7.30 -1.62 19.78
CA ILE A 1021 -8.32 -2.67 19.98
C ILE A 1021 -9.73 -2.07 19.95
N PHE A 1022 -9.87 -0.85 20.48
CA PHE A 1022 -11.11 -0.14 20.65
C PHE A 1022 -11.69 0.49 19.41
N MET A 1023 -10.85 0.98 18.51
CA MET A 1023 -11.27 1.49 17.20
C MET A 1023 -11.90 0.39 16.35
N ILE A 1024 -11.33 -0.83 16.38
CA ILE A 1024 -11.87 -2.00 15.68
C ILE A 1024 -13.23 -2.39 16.28
N VAL A 1025 -13.28 -2.48 17.61
CA VAL A 1025 -14.50 -2.74 18.38
C VAL A 1025 -15.59 -1.70 18.08
N GLN A 1026 -15.25 -0.41 18.01
CA GLN A 1026 -16.17 0.68 17.66
C GLN A 1026 -16.92 0.49 16.39
N VAL A 1027 -16.17 0.15 15.35
CA VAL A 1027 -16.77 -0.03 14.06
C VAL A 1027 -17.61 -1.30 14.04
N ILE A 1028 -17.06 -2.43 14.51
CA ILE A 1028 -17.77 -3.70 14.51
C ILE A 1028 -19.10 -3.59 15.29
N SER A 1029 -19.07 -2.94 16.44
CA SER A 1029 -20.23 -2.84 17.31
C SER A 1029 -21.37 -1.99 16.75
N PHE A 1030 -21.02 -0.92 16.06
CA PHE A 1030 -21.98 -0.01 15.44
C PHE A 1030 -22.69 -0.66 14.25
N ILE A 1031 -21.97 -1.39 13.40
CA ILE A 1031 -22.59 -2.09 12.28
C ILE A 1031 -23.52 -3.21 12.75
N THR A 1032 -23.09 -4.01 13.74
CA THR A 1032 -23.97 -5.04 14.31
C THR A 1032 -25.26 -4.43 14.88
N ALA A 1033 -25.20 -3.22 15.45
CA ALA A 1033 -26.36 -2.48 15.93
C ALA A 1033 -27.23 -1.90 14.78
N LEU A 1034 -26.64 -1.40 13.70
CA LEU A 1034 -27.35 -0.90 12.51
C LEU A 1034 -28.10 -2.01 11.76
N ILE A 1035 -27.46 -3.18 11.58
CA ILE A 1035 -28.07 -4.36 10.95
C ILE A 1035 -29.24 -4.87 11.82
N LYS A 1036 -29.07 -4.92 13.15
CA LYS A 1036 -30.12 -5.42 14.07
C LYS A 1036 -31.28 -4.44 14.29
N SER A 1037 -31.06 -3.13 14.14
CA SER A 1037 -32.08 -2.09 14.37
C SER A 1037 -32.98 -1.83 13.15
N GLY A 1038 -32.65 -2.37 11.97
CA GLY A 1038 -33.46 -2.21 10.75
C GLY A 1038 -33.43 -0.79 10.16
N VAL A 1039 -32.47 0.04 10.59
CA VAL A 1039 -32.20 1.40 10.09
C VAL A 1039 -31.63 1.36 8.67
N MET A 1040 -30.89 0.30 8.33
CA MET A 1040 -30.42 -0.01 6.98
C MET A 1040 -31.61 -0.49 6.09
N LYS A 1041 -32.48 0.44 5.68
CA LYS A 1041 -33.42 0.20 4.59
C LYS A 1041 -32.70 0.46 3.27
N ILE A 1042 -32.49 -0.62 2.50
CA ILE A 1042 -32.02 -0.60 1.10
C ILE A 1042 -32.67 0.58 0.37
N CYS A 1043 -31.89 1.62 0.08
CA CYS A 1043 -32.33 2.72 -0.77
C CYS A 1043 -32.41 2.23 -2.22
N ARG A 1044 -33.54 1.63 -2.60
CA ARG A 1044 -33.91 1.56 -4.02
C ARG A 1044 -34.23 2.98 -4.49
N THR A 1045 -33.26 3.66 -5.10
CA THR A 1045 -33.57 4.82 -5.94
C THR A 1045 -34.18 4.37 -7.26
N ARG A 1046 -35.04 5.26 -7.74
CA ARG A 1046 -35.80 5.17 -8.98
C ARG A 1046 -35.10 5.99 -10.04
#